data_AF-A0A932BZZ1-F1
#
_entry.id   AF-A0A932BZZ1-F1
#
_cell.length_a   1.000
_cell.length_b   1.000
_cell.length_c   1.000
_cell.angle_alpha   90.00
_cell.angle_beta   90.00
_cell.angle_gamma   90.00
#
_symmetry.space_group_name_H-M   'P 1'
#
loop_
_entity.id
_entity.type
_entity.pdbx_description
1 polymer ?
#
loop_
_entity_poly.entity_id
_entity_poly.type
_entity_poly.pdbx_seq_one_letter_code
_entity_poly.pdbx_strand_id
1 'polypeptide(L)'
;MADSVSSVNGVASGIQWRDIVDQVMAIETARRLTPVQTQGATDRKKAEAWRAFEVVAQRVRDAAFALRDASSFSLFKASAAPSPTTSRALVGVSAGGSATPGSYAVEVLGLARAEKLGGAVVASASTALGLTGAFAVNGRSITVAATDTITTLRDKVNAVNVGDGATGVVATILPGSDGARLVLTSTQTGLAGIELNDDGAGTLQALGLADGTAKASITGAGLTRSFRASGSTTTLATALGIAAPAASSILVAGQSIAIDLATDSLASVAERINTALGSSTAARVTSETFNGRTVYRLETDAAVDADGSGSLAASRRVLAALGLTRDGRAGVAQVVGSTNAFTAGGSAAAAGTLLTALGAGGAGLGLAVGDVVSVNGTRGDGTTVTRSLTIGAGTTLQDLLTLMNDNTSGFGAGTRPASASVNGSGRILLTDGTAGDSQLAVSVTVARAAGGTVSLGSFSTANGAVGRKIEIVDGTDAQLRVEGRTLTRATNSVTDAIDGVTLNLLAAEAGTTVAVTVDRDTDAMVKGVQGLVGAYNAMRTWVTTNTAAKAVLAGNSVVRSAMGTLTNALIQSPVGATGRYTSASLVGLQHDRNGVLALDDAAFTTALTTDPDAVRRLLAQVGEASDSEVTWVGSTSATVASATPYAVSITQAATPAQASGAVWASYATAGAPDTMTLTDAFTGNSGSVTIANGDSLDTVVARLNAVFATQKMRLAAVKTLDSRLRITASDPGSAAGFTIAYTPGAGGDGTALLGLAAGSTAGLNVAGTINGVAGTGNGQVLTGAAGDASEGLSIRYSGTTARAVGTVRFTLGVMGRLGRLVASMGTDAGSTSEAQALALTSQADALDRRVTDIQARLDARRQALVKQFTAMETAIAKAQSIGSTLASQLTSLQNQAG
;
A
#
# COMPACT_ATOMS: atom_id res chain seq x y z
N MET A 1 49.84 24.10 44.68
CA MET A 1 50.37 25.21 45.51
C MET A 1 49.90 24.91 46.93
N ALA A 2 50.69 24.74 47.97
CA ALA A 2 52.10 25.03 48.31
C ALA A 2 52.53 23.89 49.29
N ASP A 3 53.77 23.55 49.61
CA ASP A 3 55.05 24.25 49.55
C ASP A 3 56.16 23.27 49.17
N SER A 4 56.99 23.72 48.25
CA SER A 4 58.33 23.24 47.99
C SER A 4 59.23 23.43 49.22
N VAL A 5 59.50 22.34 49.93
CA VAL A 5 60.73 22.20 50.72
C VAL A 5 61.45 20.96 50.21
N SER A 6 62.62 21.19 49.62
CA SER A 6 63.60 20.18 49.20
C SER A 6 63.69 19.03 50.22
N SER A 7 63.20 17.83 49.85
CA SER A 7 63.31 16.65 50.70
C SER A 7 64.77 16.21 50.75
N VAL A 8 65.43 16.53 51.86
CA VAL A 8 66.79 16.13 52.20
C VAL A 8 66.85 14.59 52.21
N ASN A 9 67.57 13.99 51.27
CA ASN A 9 67.64 12.54 51.01
C ASN A 9 68.88 11.93 51.68
N GLY A 10 68.76 10.92 52.55
CA GLY A 10 69.91 10.07 52.92
C GLY A 10 71.04 10.76 53.69
N VAL A 11 70.83 12.00 54.17
CA VAL A 11 71.95 12.89 54.55
C VAL A 11 72.62 12.45 55.86
N ALA A 12 71.93 11.71 56.73
CA ALA A 12 72.51 11.18 57.96
C ALA A 12 73.15 9.78 57.79
N SER A 13 72.63 8.91 56.92
CA SER A 13 73.09 7.51 56.82
C SER A 13 73.94 7.18 55.59
N GLY A 14 73.89 8.02 54.54
CA GLY A 14 74.50 7.75 53.24
C GLY A 14 73.78 6.68 52.39
N ILE A 15 72.65 6.14 52.84
CA ILE A 15 71.90 5.06 52.15
C ILE A 15 70.66 5.64 51.45
N GLN A 16 70.55 5.39 50.14
CA GLN A 16 69.36 5.69 49.33
C GLN A 16 68.22 4.70 49.63
N TRP A 17 67.63 4.77 50.82
CA TRP A 17 66.62 3.80 51.27
C TRP A 17 65.33 3.82 50.43
N ARG A 18 65.01 4.93 49.73
CA ARG A 18 63.82 5.01 48.85
C ARG A 18 63.95 4.05 47.67
N ASP A 19 65.12 3.95 47.05
CA ASP A 19 65.38 3.02 45.95
C ASP A 19 65.28 1.56 46.42
N ILE A 20 65.73 1.27 47.65
CA ILE A 20 65.59 -0.04 48.28
C ILE A 20 64.10 -0.37 48.51
N VAL A 21 63.33 0.58 49.05
CA VAL A 21 61.87 0.40 49.23
C VAL A 21 61.20 0.16 47.89
N ASP A 22 61.53 0.92 46.85
CA ASP A 22 60.95 0.75 45.51
C ASP A 22 61.32 -0.60 44.88
N GLN A 23 62.56 -1.07 45.03
CA GLN A 23 62.97 -2.42 44.59
C GLN A 23 62.22 -3.53 45.33
N VAL A 24 62.08 -3.42 46.66
CA VAL A 24 61.30 -4.39 47.45
C VAL A 24 59.83 -4.39 47.01
N MET A 25 59.24 -3.20 46.84
CA MET A 25 57.86 -3.09 46.38
C MET A 25 57.69 -3.64 44.96
N ALA A 26 58.67 -3.45 44.06
CA ALA A 26 58.64 -4.01 42.71
C ALA A 26 58.66 -5.54 42.70
N ILE A 27 59.50 -6.17 43.54
CA ILE A 27 59.55 -7.63 43.71
C ILE A 27 58.24 -8.15 44.32
N GLU A 28 57.71 -7.48 45.35
CA GLU A 28 56.46 -7.89 45.99
C GLU A 28 55.27 -7.74 45.03
N THR A 29 55.24 -6.68 44.22
CA THR A 29 54.26 -6.48 43.15
C THR A 29 54.36 -7.60 42.10
N ALA A 30 55.56 -7.88 41.60
CA ALA A 30 55.79 -8.96 40.62
C ALA A 30 55.37 -10.34 41.16
N ARG A 31 55.56 -10.60 42.45
CA ARG A 31 55.24 -11.89 43.07
C ARG A 31 53.76 -12.04 43.42
N ARG A 32 53.11 -10.97 43.91
CA ARG A 32 51.76 -11.05 44.49
C ARG A 32 50.67 -10.53 43.55
N LEU A 33 50.97 -9.49 42.79
CA LEU A 33 49.99 -8.78 41.97
C LEU A 33 49.96 -9.32 40.53
N THR A 34 51.14 -9.43 39.90
CA THR A 34 51.27 -9.78 38.47
C THR A 34 50.61 -11.12 38.10
N PRO A 35 50.73 -12.21 38.89
CA PRO A 35 50.06 -13.47 38.55
C PRO A 35 48.52 -13.36 38.58
N VAL A 36 47.98 -12.61 39.54
CA VAL A 36 46.52 -12.41 39.70
C VAL A 36 45.98 -11.53 38.56
N GLN A 37 46.69 -10.46 38.21
CA GLN A 37 46.36 -9.61 37.06
C GLN A 37 46.42 -10.39 35.74
N THR A 38 47.46 -11.21 35.56
CA THR A 38 47.64 -12.02 34.35
C THR A 38 46.52 -13.06 34.20
N GLN A 39 46.10 -13.68 35.31
CA GLN A 39 44.98 -14.61 35.32
C GLN A 39 43.66 -13.90 35.00
N GLY A 40 43.37 -12.75 35.62
CA GLY A 40 42.17 -11.97 35.32
C GLY A 40 42.10 -11.50 33.86
N ALA A 41 43.23 -11.06 33.29
CA ALA A 41 43.32 -10.73 31.86
C ALA A 41 43.10 -11.97 30.96
N THR A 42 43.58 -13.14 31.37
CA THR A 42 43.37 -14.40 30.65
C THR A 42 41.90 -14.82 30.66
N ASP A 43 41.23 -14.73 31.81
CA ASP A 43 39.82 -15.12 31.95
C ASP A 43 38.90 -14.19 31.15
N ARG A 44 39.20 -12.88 31.08
CA ARG A 44 38.49 -11.95 30.19
C ARG A 44 38.65 -12.30 28.72
N LYS A 45 39.88 -12.57 28.26
CA LYS A 45 40.12 -13.01 26.87
C LYS A 45 39.35 -14.29 26.53
N LYS A 46 39.28 -15.24 27.47
CA LYS A 46 38.46 -16.46 27.30
C LYS A 46 36.98 -16.16 27.24
N ALA A 47 36.46 -15.24 28.07
CA ALA A 47 35.06 -14.83 28.03
C ALA A 47 34.71 -14.13 26.70
N GLU A 48 35.59 -13.25 26.19
CA GLU A 48 35.46 -12.63 24.87
C GLU A 48 35.45 -13.68 23.75
N ALA A 49 36.32 -14.68 23.83
CA ALA A 49 36.34 -15.77 22.87
C ALA A 49 35.02 -16.58 22.90
N TRP A 50 34.46 -16.86 24.07
CA TRP A 50 33.15 -17.53 24.16
C TRP A 50 32.00 -16.71 23.55
N ARG A 51 31.97 -15.39 23.78
CA ARG A 51 30.99 -14.51 23.12
C ARG A 51 31.18 -14.46 21.61
N ALA A 52 32.43 -14.45 21.13
CA ALA A 52 32.72 -14.50 19.70
C ALA A 52 32.29 -15.84 19.07
N PHE A 53 32.42 -16.96 19.78
CA PHE A 53 31.89 -18.27 19.37
C PHE A 53 30.37 -18.21 19.19
N GLU A 54 29.66 -17.63 20.16
CA GLU A 54 28.20 -17.46 20.10
C GLU A 54 27.78 -16.69 18.85
N VAL A 55 28.45 -15.58 18.54
CA VAL A 55 28.16 -14.77 17.34
C VAL A 55 28.36 -15.57 16.04
N VAL A 56 29.46 -16.33 15.92
CA VAL A 56 29.67 -17.14 14.70
C VAL A 56 28.72 -18.32 14.62
N ALA A 57 28.33 -18.91 15.75
CA ALA A 57 27.30 -19.95 15.81
C ALA A 57 25.92 -19.39 15.42
N GLN A 58 25.52 -18.25 15.95
CA GLN A 58 24.26 -17.56 15.59
C GLN A 58 24.19 -17.30 14.08
N ARG A 59 25.28 -16.84 13.46
CA ARG A 59 25.32 -16.66 12.00
C ARG A 59 25.04 -17.94 11.21
N VAL A 60 25.58 -19.08 11.66
CA VAL A 60 25.28 -20.38 11.05
C VAL A 60 23.83 -20.76 11.24
N ARG A 61 23.29 -20.60 12.46
CA ARG A 61 21.89 -20.86 12.79
C ARG A 61 20.95 -20.04 11.90
N ASP A 62 21.20 -18.75 11.80
CA ASP A 62 20.34 -17.82 11.06
C ASP A 62 20.40 -18.11 9.56
N ALA A 63 21.58 -18.38 9.00
CA ALA A 63 21.73 -18.81 7.60
C ALA A 63 21.03 -20.16 7.34
N ALA A 64 21.10 -21.10 8.28
CA ALA A 64 20.42 -22.39 8.16
C ALA A 64 18.90 -22.25 8.29
N PHE A 65 18.40 -21.39 9.18
CA PHE A 65 16.96 -21.13 9.32
C PHE A 65 16.38 -20.34 8.14
N ALA A 66 17.14 -19.43 7.54
CA ALA A 66 16.73 -18.75 6.31
C ALA A 66 16.51 -19.74 5.14
N LEU A 67 17.16 -20.90 5.16
CA LEU A 67 17.00 -21.96 4.16
C LEU A 67 16.19 -23.16 4.66
N ARG A 68 15.71 -23.11 5.91
CA ARG A 68 14.99 -24.24 6.51
C ARG A 68 13.64 -24.42 5.84
N ASP A 69 12.98 -23.35 5.45
CA ASP A 69 11.62 -23.43 4.94
C ASP A 69 11.59 -23.77 3.44
N ALA A 70 10.70 -24.69 3.08
CA ALA A 70 10.49 -25.20 1.72
C ALA A 70 10.31 -24.09 0.67
N SER A 71 9.69 -22.97 1.04
CA SER A 71 9.48 -21.80 0.19
C SER A 71 10.77 -21.12 -0.27
N SER A 72 11.87 -21.27 0.48
CA SER A 72 13.21 -20.76 0.12
C SER A 72 13.76 -21.40 -1.17
N PHE A 73 13.19 -22.54 -1.57
CA PHE A 73 13.52 -23.27 -2.80
C PHE A 73 12.36 -23.27 -3.82
N SER A 74 11.32 -22.47 -3.56
CA SER A 74 10.20 -22.21 -4.49
C SER A 74 10.16 -20.73 -4.88
N LEU A 75 11.34 -20.18 -5.17
CA LEU A 75 11.51 -18.81 -5.66
C LEU A 75 11.37 -18.78 -7.18
N PHE A 76 10.64 -17.78 -7.66
CA PHE A 76 10.41 -17.56 -9.08
C PHE A 76 10.80 -16.13 -9.44
N LYS A 77 11.36 -15.97 -10.64
CA LYS A 77 11.64 -14.68 -11.26
C LYS A 77 10.84 -14.57 -12.54
N ALA A 78 10.30 -13.38 -12.81
CA ALA A 78 9.69 -13.08 -14.08
C ALA A 78 10.57 -12.10 -14.85
N SER A 79 10.62 -12.25 -16.16
CA SER A 79 11.25 -11.31 -17.09
C SER A 79 10.33 -11.08 -18.29
N ALA A 80 10.47 -9.93 -18.92
CA ALA A 80 9.74 -9.60 -20.14
C ALA A 80 10.74 -9.13 -21.20
N ALA A 81 10.62 -9.67 -22.41
CA ALA A 81 11.41 -9.19 -23.53
C ALA A 81 11.01 -7.74 -23.89
N PRO A 82 11.94 -6.88 -24.34
CA PRO A 82 11.58 -5.60 -24.93
C PRO A 82 10.80 -5.82 -26.24
N SER A 83 10.11 -4.78 -26.68
CA SER A 83 9.43 -4.76 -27.98
C SER A 83 10.40 -5.13 -29.11
N PRO A 84 10.10 -6.14 -29.95
CA PRO A 84 10.97 -6.52 -31.07
C PRO A 84 11.04 -5.44 -32.16
N THR A 85 10.09 -4.51 -32.20
CA THR A 85 9.98 -3.42 -33.18
C THR A 85 10.65 -2.14 -32.69
N THR A 86 10.44 -1.76 -31.42
CA THR A 86 10.91 -0.48 -30.87
C THR A 86 12.03 -0.61 -29.84
N SER A 87 12.39 -1.83 -29.42
CA SER A 87 13.32 -2.12 -28.32
C SER A 87 12.92 -1.51 -26.97
N ARG A 88 11.68 -1.01 -26.84
CA ARG A 88 11.15 -0.42 -25.61
C ARG A 88 10.57 -1.49 -24.70
N ALA A 89 10.73 -1.33 -23.38
CA ALA A 89 10.00 -2.13 -22.42
C ALA A 89 8.50 -1.77 -22.45
N LEU A 90 7.65 -2.73 -22.81
CA LEU A 90 6.19 -2.55 -22.83
C LEU A 90 5.54 -2.92 -21.49
N VAL A 91 6.12 -3.90 -20.79
CA VAL A 91 5.62 -4.44 -19.52
C VAL A 91 6.79 -4.68 -18.57
N GLY A 92 6.65 -4.25 -17.32
CA GLY A 92 7.50 -4.70 -16.21
C GLY A 92 6.80 -5.86 -15.48
N VAL A 93 7.55 -6.85 -15.00
CA VAL A 93 6.96 -8.07 -14.43
C VAL A 93 7.60 -8.46 -13.11
N SER A 94 6.82 -9.11 -12.24
CA SER A 94 7.31 -9.75 -11.02
C SER A 94 6.54 -11.04 -10.74
N ALA A 95 7.21 -12.05 -10.20
CA ALA A 95 6.61 -13.33 -9.81
C ALA A 95 6.53 -13.47 -8.28
N GLY A 96 5.43 -14.01 -7.79
CA GLY A 96 5.23 -14.44 -6.42
C GLY A 96 5.46 -15.95 -6.25
N GLY A 97 5.33 -16.45 -5.02
CA GLY A 97 5.58 -17.86 -4.68
C GLY A 97 4.59 -18.88 -5.27
N SER A 98 3.46 -18.43 -5.83
CA SER A 98 2.49 -19.27 -6.56
C SER A 98 2.70 -19.23 -8.08
N ALA A 99 3.66 -18.46 -8.58
CA ALA A 99 3.89 -18.33 -10.01
C ALA A 99 4.28 -19.69 -10.62
N THR A 100 3.74 -19.97 -11.80
CA THR A 100 4.08 -21.20 -12.54
C THR A 100 5.14 -20.89 -13.59
N PRO A 101 6.24 -21.67 -13.67
CA PRO A 101 7.23 -21.50 -14.73
C PRO A 101 6.61 -21.68 -16.13
N GLY A 102 6.99 -20.81 -17.06
CA GLY A 102 6.44 -20.82 -18.41
C GLY A 102 6.69 -19.52 -19.16
N SER A 103 6.37 -19.51 -20.45
CA SER A 103 6.40 -18.30 -21.28
C SER A 103 4.98 -17.94 -21.67
N TYR A 104 4.61 -16.67 -21.44
CA TYR A 104 3.28 -16.13 -21.69
C TYR A 104 3.36 -15.02 -22.74
N ALA A 105 2.53 -15.09 -23.78
CA ALA A 105 2.41 -14.08 -24.81
C ALA A 105 1.55 -12.91 -24.31
N VAL A 106 2.14 -11.72 -24.22
CA VAL A 106 1.46 -10.49 -23.73
C VAL A 106 1.53 -9.38 -24.78
N GLU A 107 0.40 -8.77 -25.09
CA GLU A 107 0.28 -7.61 -25.97
C GLU A 107 -0.36 -6.46 -25.20
N VAL A 108 0.21 -5.25 -25.24
CA VAL A 108 -0.38 -4.06 -24.59
C VAL A 108 -1.07 -3.20 -25.64
N LEU A 109 -2.41 -3.18 -25.61
CA LEU A 109 -3.25 -2.47 -26.57
C LEU A 109 -3.44 -1.00 -26.19
N GLY A 110 -3.57 -0.72 -24.90
CA GLY A 110 -3.85 0.60 -24.36
C GLY A 110 -3.48 0.69 -22.89
N LEU A 111 -3.05 1.87 -22.45
CA LEU A 111 -2.75 2.14 -21.04
C LEU A 111 -3.95 2.77 -20.36
N ALA A 112 -4.13 2.43 -19.09
CA ALA A 112 -5.07 3.12 -18.25
C ALA A 112 -4.61 4.57 -18.02
N ARG A 113 -5.53 5.53 -18.12
CA ARG A 113 -5.28 6.95 -17.87
C ARG A 113 -6.23 7.50 -16.82
N ALA A 114 -5.73 8.44 -16.02
CA ALA A 114 -6.54 9.17 -15.06
C ALA A 114 -7.24 10.33 -15.77
N GLU A 115 -8.54 10.44 -15.52
CA GLU A 115 -9.34 11.52 -16.07
C GLU A 115 -8.91 12.88 -15.50
N LYS A 116 -8.92 13.92 -16.35
CA LYS A 116 -8.67 15.30 -15.96
C LYS A 116 -9.71 16.23 -16.56
N LEU A 117 -10.36 17.01 -15.70
CA LEU A 117 -11.36 18.00 -16.06
C LEU A 117 -10.86 19.42 -15.77
N GLY A 118 -11.22 20.38 -16.59
CA GLY A 118 -10.93 21.80 -16.41
C GLY A 118 -12.19 22.65 -16.42
N GLY A 119 -12.29 23.54 -15.44
CA GLY A 119 -13.38 24.51 -15.34
C GLY A 119 -13.22 25.72 -16.27
N ALA A 120 -14.11 26.70 -16.09
CA ALA A 120 -14.03 28.01 -16.74
C ALA A 120 -12.77 28.77 -16.34
N VAL A 121 -12.30 29.64 -17.26
CA VAL A 121 -11.21 30.58 -16.99
C VAL A 121 -11.79 31.81 -16.28
N VAL A 122 -11.20 32.18 -15.15
CA VAL A 122 -11.53 33.39 -14.40
C VAL A 122 -10.32 34.33 -14.38
N ALA A 123 -10.56 35.64 -14.33
CA ALA A 123 -9.47 36.63 -14.37
C ALA A 123 -8.46 36.46 -13.22
N SER A 124 -8.91 36.04 -12.03
CA SER A 124 -8.06 35.78 -10.88
C SER A 124 -8.58 34.63 -10.03
N ALA A 125 -7.67 33.81 -9.52
CA ALA A 125 -7.99 32.69 -8.63
C ALA A 125 -8.43 33.13 -7.21
N SER A 126 -8.23 34.40 -6.86
CA SER A 126 -8.55 34.98 -5.53
C SER A 126 -9.79 35.89 -5.55
N THR A 127 -10.41 36.10 -6.70
CA THR A 127 -11.65 36.89 -6.80
C THR A 127 -12.86 36.01 -6.53
N ALA A 128 -13.82 36.54 -5.77
CA ALA A 128 -15.08 35.86 -5.48
C ALA A 128 -15.86 35.57 -6.77
N LEU A 129 -16.38 34.35 -6.89
CA LEU A 129 -17.07 33.87 -8.07
C LEU A 129 -18.51 34.38 -8.16
N GLY A 130 -19.12 34.79 -7.04
CA GLY A 130 -20.51 35.22 -6.99
C GLY A 130 -21.53 34.10 -7.24
N LEU A 131 -21.09 32.84 -7.18
CA LEU A 131 -21.92 31.66 -7.42
C LEU A 131 -22.47 31.10 -6.11
N THR A 132 -23.67 30.52 -6.14
CA THR A 132 -24.27 29.83 -4.99
C THR A 132 -24.85 28.50 -5.44
N GLY A 133 -24.67 27.45 -4.65
CA GLY A 133 -25.22 26.12 -4.94
C GLY A 133 -24.38 25.02 -4.32
N ALA A 134 -24.59 23.78 -4.74
CA ALA A 134 -23.74 22.65 -4.37
C ALA A 134 -23.52 21.69 -5.53
N PHE A 135 -22.39 21.00 -5.49
CA PHE A 135 -22.11 19.87 -6.37
C PHE A 135 -21.38 18.77 -5.61
N ALA A 136 -21.47 17.54 -6.06
CA ALA A 136 -20.75 16.41 -5.51
C ALA A 136 -19.61 15.97 -6.43
N VAL A 137 -18.50 15.55 -5.81
CA VAL A 137 -17.35 14.91 -6.48
C VAL A 137 -17.23 13.49 -5.94
N ASN A 138 -17.43 12.49 -6.80
CA ASN A 138 -17.41 11.07 -6.42
C ASN A 138 -18.22 10.79 -5.13
N GLY A 139 -19.43 11.36 -5.05
CA GLY A 139 -20.36 11.19 -3.93
C GLY A 139 -20.10 12.04 -2.69
N ARG A 140 -19.15 12.99 -2.71
CA ARG A 140 -18.96 13.97 -1.63
C ARG A 140 -19.38 15.37 -2.04
N SER A 141 -20.33 15.94 -1.30
CA SER A 141 -20.85 17.29 -1.53
C SER A 141 -19.83 18.39 -1.25
N ILE A 142 -19.85 19.41 -2.10
CA ILE A 142 -19.08 20.65 -2.07
C ILE A 142 -20.09 21.80 -2.13
N THR A 143 -20.19 22.57 -1.05
CA THR A 143 -21.02 23.77 -1.03
C THR A 143 -20.26 24.95 -1.62
N VAL A 144 -20.91 25.66 -2.55
CA VAL A 144 -20.43 26.88 -3.20
C VAL A 144 -21.20 28.07 -2.64
N ALA A 145 -20.47 29.02 -2.06
CA ALA A 145 -20.98 30.29 -1.55
C ALA A 145 -20.54 31.44 -2.46
N ALA A 146 -21.30 32.54 -2.48
CA ALA A 146 -21.01 33.69 -3.34
C ALA A 146 -19.60 34.28 -3.12
N THR A 147 -19.06 34.12 -1.91
CA THR A 147 -17.72 34.58 -1.51
C THR A 147 -16.60 33.61 -1.89
N ASP A 148 -16.92 32.40 -2.36
CA ASP A 148 -15.91 31.43 -2.75
C ASP A 148 -15.12 31.91 -3.96
N THR A 149 -13.85 31.52 -3.97
CA THR A 149 -12.89 31.78 -5.04
C THR A 149 -12.44 30.44 -5.62
N ILE A 150 -11.72 30.44 -6.75
CA ILE A 150 -11.11 29.19 -7.26
C ILE A 150 -10.14 28.60 -6.22
N THR A 151 -9.47 29.43 -5.43
CA THR A 151 -8.60 29.00 -4.33
C THR A 151 -9.38 28.26 -3.25
N THR A 152 -10.50 28.81 -2.77
CA THR A 152 -11.30 28.15 -1.73
C THR A 152 -12.00 26.91 -2.26
N LEU A 153 -12.44 26.89 -3.52
CA LEU A 153 -13.02 25.69 -4.14
C LEU A 153 -12.01 24.56 -4.29
N ARG A 154 -10.77 24.87 -4.73
CA ARG A 154 -9.66 23.89 -4.73
C ARG A 154 -9.50 23.27 -3.35
N ASP A 155 -9.44 24.11 -2.32
CA ASP A 155 -9.21 23.66 -0.95
C ASP A 155 -10.39 22.82 -0.42
N LYS A 156 -11.64 23.20 -0.71
CA LYS A 156 -12.83 22.41 -0.38
C LYS A 156 -12.83 21.03 -1.05
N VAL A 157 -12.50 20.94 -2.34
CA VAL A 157 -12.42 19.65 -3.05
C VAL A 157 -11.30 18.78 -2.47
N ASN A 158 -10.13 19.36 -2.20
CA ASN A 158 -9.00 18.61 -1.62
C ASN A 158 -9.28 18.19 -0.17
N ALA A 159 -9.99 19.01 0.61
CA ALA A 159 -10.36 18.69 1.98
C ALA A 159 -11.30 17.48 2.08
N VAL A 160 -12.13 17.23 1.06
CA VAL A 160 -12.94 16.02 1.00
C VAL A 160 -12.21 14.83 0.37
N ASN A 161 -10.95 14.97 -0.05
CA ASN A 161 -10.12 13.88 -0.58
C ASN A 161 -9.19 13.27 0.48
N VAL A 162 -9.67 13.10 1.71
CA VAL A 162 -8.91 12.50 2.81
C VAL A 162 -9.71 11.46 3.59
N GLY A 163 -8.97 10.57 4.24
CA GLY A 163 -9.47 9.58 5.17
C GLY A 163 -10.45 8.60 4.55
N ASP A 164 -11.31 8.08 5.42
CA ASP A 164 -12.31 7.09 5.08
C ASP A 164 -13.40 7.69 4.16
N GLY A 165 -13.21 7.50 2.85
CA GLY A 165 -14.17 7.87 1.79
C GLY A 165 -13.68 8.98 0.89
N ALA A 166 -12.36 9.22 0.88
CA ALA A 166 -11.70 10.14 -0.04
C ALA A 166 -12.28 10.05 -1.46
N THR A 167 -12.53 11.21 -2.06
CA THR A 167 -13.09 11.31 -3.42
C THR A 167 -12.19 10.67 -4.47
N GLY A 168 -10.89 10.55 -4.24
CA GLY A 168 -9.91 10.18 -5.26
C GLY A 168 -9.75 11.25 -6.33
N VAL A 169 -10.03 12.51 -5.98
CA VAL A 169 -9.93 13.65 -6.91
C VAL A 169 -9.12 14.74 -6.24
N VAL A 170 -8.06 15.17 -6.93
CA VAL A 170 -7.24 16.31 -6.53
C VAL A 170 -7.60 17.51 -7.40
N ALA A 171 -7.93 18.61 -6.75
CA ALA A 171 -8.10 19.90 -7.38
C ALA A 171 -6.78 20.68 -7.38
N THR A 172 -6.49 21.32 -8.50
CA THR A 172 -5.34 22.22 -8.70
C THR A 172 -5.78 23.48 -9.43
N ILE A 173 -4.95 24.52 -9.39
CA ILE A 173 -5.19 25.77 -10.12
C ILE A 173 -4.17 25.85 -11.24
N LEU A 174 -4.65 25.97 -12.46
CA LEU A 174 -3.80 26.18 -13.62
C LEU A 174 -3.84 27.67 -14.01
N PRO A 175 -2.73 28.42 -13.83
CA PRO A 175 -2.63 29.79 -14.32
C PRO A 175 -2.34 29.82 -15.83
N GLY A 176 -2.73 30.91 -16.48
CA GLY A 176 -2.47 31.22 -17.88
C GLY A 176 -2.48 32.73 -18.14
N SER A 177 -2.16 33.15 -19.36
CA SER A 177 -2.15 34.59 -19.75
C SER A 177 -3.52 35.25 -19.58
N ASP A 178 -4.59 34.47 -19.72
CA ASP A 178 -5.97 34.95 -19.76
C ASP A 178 -6.69 34.77 -18.42
N GLY A 179 -5.97 34.34 -17.38
CA GLY A 179 -6.49 34.11 -16.02
C GLY A 179 -6.10 32.76 -15.44
N ALA A 180 -6.92 32.24 -14.54
CA ALA A 180 -6.72 30.94 -13.89
C ALA A 180 -7.96 30.06 -14.02
N ARG A 181 -7.79 28.74 -13.97
CA ARG A 181 -8.91 27.79 -13.92
C ARG A 181 -8.69 26.66 -12.93
N LEU A 182 -9.79 26.14 -12.38
CA LEU A 182 -9.79 24.93 -11.57
C LEU A 182 -9.57 23.70 -12.46
N VAL A 183 -8.68 22.80 -12.05
CA VAL A 183 -8.43 21.52 -12.74
C VAL A 183 -8.61 20.39 -11.73
N LEU A 184 -9.54 19.48 -12.02
CA LEU A 184 -9.79 18.27 -11.24
C LEU A 184 -9.07 17.11 -11.90
N THR A 185 -8.29 16.35 -11.14
CA THR A 185 -7.56 15.18 -11.62
C THR A 185 -7.92 13.98 -10.77
N SER A 186 -8.33 12.88 -11.41
CA SER A 186 -8.52 11.60 -10.72
C SER A 186 -7.17 11.08 -10.21
N THR A 187 -7.12 10.53 -9.00
CA THR A 187 -5.95 9.83 -8.48
C THR A 187 -5.88 8.38 -8.97
N GLN A 188 -6.98 7.87 -9.52
CA GLN A 188 -7.08 6.55 -10.12
C GLN A 188 -7.15 6.67 -11.65
N THR A 189 -6.52 5.72 -12.34
CA THR A 189 -6.73 5.53 -13.77
C THR A 189 -8.02 4.75 -14.03
N GLY A 190 -8.47 4.71 -15.27
CA GLY A 190 -9.63 3.91 -15.69
C GLY A 190 -10.84 4.73 -16.12
N LEU A 191 -11.80 4.07 -16.75
CA LEU A 191 -13.10 4.60 -17.18
C LEU A 191 -14.01 5.00 -16.01
N ALA A 192 -13.62 4.66 -14.78
CA ALA A 192 -14.30 5.06 -13.55
C ALA A 192 -14.26 6.59 -13.33
N GLY A 193 -13.17 7.23 -13.75
CA GLY A 193 -13.00 8.69 -13.83
C GLY A 193 -13.49 9.49 -12.62
N ILE A 194 -13.94 10.70 -12.91
CA ILE A 194 -14.50 11.70 -12.00
C ILE A 194 -16.01 11.77 -12.24
N GLU A 195 -16.79 11.43 -11.22
CA GLU A 195 -18.23 11.63 -11.19
C GLU A 195 -18.53 13.00 -10.59
N LEU A 196 -19.24 13.81 -11.37
CA LEU A 196 -19.73 15.11 -10.97
C LEU A 196 -21.25 15.10 -11.09
N ASN A 197 -21.92 15.62 -10.07
CA ASN A 197 -23.35 15.87 -10.07
C ASN A 197 -23.63 17.18 -9.34
N ASP A 198 -24.59 17.98 -9.76
CA ASP A 198 -25.05 19.13 -8.97
C ASP A 198 -26.47 18.96 -8.42
N ASP A 199 -26.89 19.94 -7.65
CA ASP A 199 -28.24 20.07 -7.08
C ASP A 199 -29.32 20.41 -8.14
N GLY A 200 -28.97 20.42 -9.43
CA GLY A 200 -29.85 20.83 -10.51
C GLY A 200 -29.99 22.35 -10.67
N ALA A 201 -29.17 23.15 -9.97
CA ALA A 201 -29.10 24.60 -10.12
C ALA A 201 -28.09 25.05 -11.21
N GLY A 202 -27.42 24.10 -11.90
CA GLY A 202 -26.45 24.40 -12.96
C GLY A 202 -25.09 24.87 -12.42
N THR A 203 -24.78 24.55 -11.15
CA THR A 203 -23.53 24.91 -10.50
C THR A 203 -22.31 24.41 -11.29
N LEU A 204 -22.36 23.18 -11.82
CA LEU A 204 -21.26 22.62 -12.61
C LEU A 204 -21.05 23.34 -13.94
N GLN A 205 -22.16 23.74 -14.58
CA GLN A 205 -22.11 24.54 -15.82
C GLN A 205 -21.53 25.93 -15.55
N ALA A 206 -21.95 26.59 -14.47
CA ALA A 206 -21.44 27.89 -14.07
C ALA A 206 -19.94 27.87 -13.72
N LEU A 207 -19.47 26.76 -13.11
CA LEU A 207 -18.04 26.50 -12.87
C LEU A 207 -17.29 26.09 -14.14
N GLY A 208 -18.00 25.83 -15.25
CA GLY A 208 -17.44 25.38 -16.53
C GLY A 208 -16.89 23.96 -16.51
N LEU A 209 -17.30 23.14 -15.54
CA LEU A 209 -16.97 21.70 -15.43
C LEU A 209 -17.95 20.81 -16.22
N ALA A 210 -19.00 21.41 -16.75
CA ALA A 210 -20.04 20.81 -17.59
C ALA A 210 -20.44 21.78 -18.73
N ASP A 211 -20.90 21.23 -19.84
CA ASP A 211 -21.42 22.01 -20.99
C ASP A 211 -22.94 22.26 -20.91
N GLY A 212 -23.64 21.63 -19.97
CA GLY A 212 -25.09 21.73 -19.76
C GLY A 212 -25.94 20.81 -20.66
N THR A 213 -25.31 19.96 -21.47
CA THR A 213 -25.99 18.90 -22.22
C THR A 213 -26.06 17.63 -21.38
N ALA A 214 -27.20 16.95 -21.34
CA ALA A 214 -27.30 15.65 -20.67
C ALA A 214 -26.82 14.54 -21.62
N LYS A 215 -25.98 13.63 -21.14
CA LYS A 215 -25.51 12.44 -21.85
C LYS A 215 -25.83 11.19 -21.05
N ALA A 216 -26.20 10.10 -21.71
CA ALA A 216 -26.35 8.81 -21.05
C ALA A 216 -25.02 8.34 -20.43
N SER A 217 -25.08 7.79 -19.22
CA SER A 217 -23.92 7.26 -18.50
C SER A 217 -23.67 5.81 -18.93
N ILE A 218 -23.05 5.64 -20.09
CA ILE A 218 -22.87 4.33 -20.73
C ILE A 218 -21.51 3.72 -20.36
N THR A 219 -21.48 2.42 -20.06
CA THR A 219 -20.26 1.63 -19.85
C THR A 219 -19.61 1.23 -21.18
N GLY A 220 -18.36 0.75 -21.14
CA GLY A 220 -17.72 0.16 -22.33
C GLY A 220 -18.47 -1.05 -22.92
N ALA A 221 -19.39 -1.66 -22.16
CA ALA A 221 -20.24 -2.76 -22.59
C ALA A 221 -21.63 -2.32 -23.12
N GLY A 222 -21.88 -1.00 -23.24
CA GLY A 222 -23.14 -0.46 -23.75
C GLY A 222 -24.27 -0.38 -22.73
N LEU A 223 -24.00 -0.65 -21.44
CA LEU A 223 -24.99 -0.59 -20.36
C LEU A 223 -25.08 0.83 -19.79
N THR A 224 -26.28 1.27 -19.43
CA THR A 224 -26.45 2.51 -18.65
C THR A 224 -26.16 2.21 -17.17
N ARG A 225 -25.33 3.02 -16.52
CA ARG A 225 -24.95 2.85 -15.10
C ARG A 225 -25.22 4.09 -14.26
N SER A 226 -25.64 3.90 -13.00
CA SER A 226 -25.76 4.96 -12.00
C SER A 226 -24.38 5.47 -11.55
N PHE A 227 -24.34 6.53 -10.74
CA PHE A 227 -23.16 6.90 -9.95
C PHE A 227 -22.82 5.86 -8.87
N ARG A 228 -21.59 5.95 -8.32
CA ARG A 228 -21.15 5.09 -7.21
C ARG A 228 -21.94 5.42 -5.96
N ALA A 229 -22.61 4.40 -5.43
CA ALA A 229 -23.25 4.45 -4.13
C ALA A 229 -22.41 3.71 -3.09
N SER A 230 -22.40 4.20 -1.86
CA SER A 230 -21.73 3.55 -0.73
C SER A 230 -22.42 2.26 -0.25
N GLY A 231 -23.66 2.01 -0.69
CA GLY A 231 -24.43 0.81 -0.35
C GLY A 231 -25.52 0.52 -1.39
N SER A 232 -25.91 -0.75 -1.50
CA SER A 232 -26.99 -1.19 -2.40
C SER A 232 -28.39 -1.07 -1.79
N THR A 233 -28.48 -1.08 -0.46
CA THR A 233 -29.75 -1.10 0.30
C THR A 233 -29.97 0.17 1.15
N THR A 234 -28.99 1.06 1.23
CA THR A 234 -29.14 2.38 1.85
C THR A 234 -29.94 3.31 0.93
N THR A 235 -30.59 4.33 1.52
CA THR A 235 -31.32 5.30 0.71
C THR A 235 -30.38 6.01 -0.25
N LEU A 236 -30.80 6.21 -1.50
CA LEU A 236 -29.96 6.71 -2.59
C LEU A 236 -29.33 8.06 -2.26
N ALA A 237 -30.07 8.98 -1.65
CA ALA A 237 -29.55 10.28 -1.24
C ALA A 237 -28.39 10.14 -0.25
N THR A 238 -28.52 9.26 0.74
CA THR A 238 -27.45 8.96 1.70
C THR A 238 -26.30 8.23 1.01
N ALA A 239 -26.62 7.25 0.16
CA ALA A 239 -25.65 6.39 -0.48
C ALA A 239 -24.76 7.15 -1.47
N LEU A 240 -25.34 8.13 -2.17
CA LEU A 240 -24.70 9.03 -3.14
C LEU A 240 -24.15 10.32 -2.49
N GLY A 241 -24.46 10.58 -1.22
CA GLY A 241 -23.99 11.76 -0.48
C GLY A 241 -24.50 13.09 -1.03
N ILE A 242 -25.73 13.12 -1.55
CA ILE A 242 -26.37 14.29 -2.16
C ILE A 242 -27.66 14.67 -1.45
N ALA A 243 -28.09 15.93 -1.64
CA ALA A 243 -29.44 16.32 -1.29
C ALA A 243 -30.44 15.63 -2.23
N ALA A 244 -31.48 15.00 -1.67
CA ALA A 244 -32.51 14.34 -2.48
C ALA A 244 -33.29 15.39 -3.29
N PRO A 245 -33.35 15.29 -4.63
CA PRO A 245 -34.33 16.05 -5.40
C PRO A 245 -35.75 15.57 -5.05
N ALA A 246 -36.75 16.37 -5.42
CA ALA A 246 -38.14 15.94 -5.32
C ALA A 246 -38.38 14.64 -6.13
N ALA A 247 -39.14 13.71 -5.55
CA ALA A 247 -39.48 12.44 -6.17
C ALA A 247 -40.13 12.65 -7.55
N SER A 248 -39.77 11.82 -8.52
CA SER A 248 -40.26 11.90 -9.89
C SER A 248 -40.12 10.56 -10.61
N SER A 249 -40.76 10.41 -11.76
CA SER A 249 -40.62 9.20 -12.59
C SER A 249 -39.54 9.36 -13.65
N ILE A 250 -38.96 8.24 -14.07
CA ILE A 250 -38.06 8.12 -15.23
C ILE A 250 -38.62 7.08 -16.20
N LEU A 251 -38.20 7.10 -17.46
CA LEU A 251 -38.54 6.07 -18.44
C LEU A 251 -37.41 5.06 -18.53
N VAL A 252 -37.73 3.76 -18.44
CA VAL A 252 -36.79 2.66 -18.73
C VAL A 252 -37.45 1.73 -19.74
N ALA A 253 -36.85 1.58 -20.92
CA ALA A 253 -37.47 0.95 -22.09
C ALA A 253 -38.90 1.47 -22.39
N GLY A 254 -39.12 2.77 -22.17
CA GLY A 254 -40.42 3.44 -22.35
C GLY A 254 -41.44 3.21 -21.24
N GLN A 255 -41.13 2.42 -20.20
CA GLN A 255 -42.00 2.26 -19.03
C GLN A 255 -41.68 3.29 -17.95
N SER A 256 -42.72 3.87 -17.34
CA SER A 256 -42.57 4.86 -16.25
C SER A 256 -42.23 4.16 -14.94
N ILE A 257 -41.10 4.54 -14.35
CA ILE A 257 -40.58 4.05 -13.09
C ILE A 257 -40.52 5.23 -12.11
N ALA A 258 -41.37 5.22 -11.08
CA ALA A 258 -41.30 6.22 -10.01
C ALA A 258 -40.02 6.03 -9.20
N ILE A 259 -39.33 7.13 -8.87
CA ILE A 259 -38.07 7.16 -8.11
C ILE A 259 -38.11 8.28 -7.05
N ASP A 260 -37.78 7.93 -5.82
CA ASP A 260 -37.61 8.83 -4.69
C ASP A 260 -36.26 8.56 -4.01
N LEU A 261 -35.28 9.44 -4.26
CA LEU A 261 -33.92 9.26 -3.71
C LEU A 261 -33.87 9.30 -2.18
N ALA A 262 -34.88 9.88 -1.51
CA ALA A 262 -34.91 9.95 -0.05
C ALA A 262 -35.28 8.61 0.60
N THR A 263 -36.04 7.76 -0.09
CA THR A 263 -36.60 6.52 0.45
C THR A 263 -36.14 5.27 -0.29
N ASP A 264 -35.79 5.39 -1.57
CA ASP A 264 -35.37 4.28 -2.42
C ASP A 264 -33.90 3.91 -2.23
N SER A 265 -33.57 2.66 -2.54
CA SER A 265 -32.19 2.15 -2.63
C SER A 265 -31.90 1.66 -4.05
N LEU A 266 -30.63 1.43 -4.41
CA LEU A 266 -30.29 0.85 -5.71
C LEU A 266 -31.00 -0.50 -5.94
N ALA A 267 -31.09 -1.33 -4.89
CA ALA A 267 -31.77 -2.61 -4.94
C ALA A 267 -33.28 -2.46 -5.21
N SER A 268 -33.96 -1.54 -4.52
CA SER A 268 -35.41 -1.34 -4.72
C SER A 268 -35.73 -0.69 -6.07
N VAL A 269 -34.81 0.09 -6.64
CA VAL A 269 -34.94 0.63 -8.00
C VAL A 269 -34.75 -0.48 -9.03
N ALA A 270 -33.72 -1.33 -8.89
CA ALA A 270 -33.50 -2.47 -9.78
C ALA A 270 -34.71 -3.41 -9.82
N GLU A 271 -35.28 -3.72 -8.66
CA GLU A 271 -36.48 -4.58 -8.54
C GLU A 271 -37.70 -3.97 -9.23
N ARG A 272 -37.94 -2.65 -9.07
CA ARG A 272 -39.02 -1.97 -9.78
C ARG A 272 -38.85 -1.98 -11.28
N ILE A 273 -37.63 -1.75 -11.78
CA ILE A 273 -37.34 -1.83 -13.22
C ILE A 273 -37.64 -3.25 -13.72
N ASN A 274 -37.11 -4.26 -13.03
CA ASN A 274 -37.31 -5.66 -13.38
C ASN A 274 -38.80 -6.06 -13.38
N THR A 275 -39.56 -5.59 -12.40
CA THR A 275 -41.00 -5.82 -12.28
C THR A 275 -41.76 -5.15 -13.42
N ALA A 276 -41.47 -3.88 -13.70
CA ALA A 276 -42.13 -3.11 -14.77
C ALA A 276 -41.85 -3.68 -16.17
N LEU A 277 -40.68 -4.31 -16.36
CA LEU A 277 -40.28 -4.93 -17.63
C LEU A 277 -40.56 -6.44 -17.70
N GLY A 278 -41.04 -7.05 -16.62
CA GLY A 278 -41.29 -8.50 -16.57
C GLY A 278 -40.03 -9.36 -16.76
N SER A 279 -38.85 -8.85 -16.36
CA SER A 279 -37.56 -9.53 -16.53
C SER A 279 -36.73 -9.43 -15.26
N SER A 280 -36.19 -10.55 -14.78
CA SER A 280 -35.30 -10.57 -13.59
C SER A 280 -33.86 -10.09 -13.89
N THR A 281 -33.56 -9.70 -15.13
CA THR A 281 -32.20 -9.37 -15.59
C THR A 281 -32.07 -8.00 -16.25
N ALA A 282 -33.17 -7.26 -16.42
CA ALA A 282 -33.18 -5.96 -17.10
C ALA A 282 -32.43 -4.86 -16.32
N ALA A 283 -32.40 -4.97 -14.99
CA ALA A 283 -31.57 -4.15 -14.12
C ALA A 283 -30.95 -4.99 -13.01
N ARG A 284 -29.72 -4.65 -12.62
CA ARG A 284 -28.98 -5.31 -11.54
C ARG A 284 -28.13 -4.33 -10.76
N VAL A 285 -27.80 -4.68 -9.52
CA VAL A 285 -26.81 -3.96 -8.73
C VAL A 285 -25.49 -4.70 -8.79
N THR A 286 -24.45 -4.03 -9.31
CA THR A 286 -23.08 -4.54 -9.32
C THR A 286 -22.27 -3.85 -8.24
N SER A 287 -21.18 -4.47 -7.80
CA SER A 287 -20.20 -3.86 -6.91
C SER A 287 -18.83 -3.78 -7.58
N GLU A 288 -18.10 -2.71 -7.29
CA GLU A 288 -16.72 -2.50 -7.73
C GLU A 288 -15.86 -2.00 -6.56
N THR A 289 -14.54 -2.14 -6.65
CA THR A 289 -13.62 -1.53 -5.67
C THR A 289 -13.13 -0.19 -6.23
N PHE A 290 -13.41 0.90 -5.53
CA PHE A 290 -12.96 2.25 -5.86
C PHE A 290 -12.25 2.88 -4.65
N ASN A 291 -11.02 3.38 -4.82
CA ASN A 291 -10.17 3.88 -3.73
C ASN A 291 -10.08 2.91 -2.53
N GLY A 292 -9.96 1.61 -2.79
CA GLY A 292 -9.86 0.58 -1.75
C GLY A 292 -11.18 0.27 -1.01
N ARG A 293 -12.33 0.72 -1.54
CA ARG A 293 -13.66 0.49 -0.95
C ARG A 293 -14.60 -0.18 -1.93
N THR A 294 -15.44 -1.08 -1.43
CA THR A 294 -16.57 -1.60 -2.20
C THR A 294 -17.63 -0.52 -2.37
N VAL A 295 -17.97 -0.20 -3.61
CA VAL A 295 -19.06 0.69 -3.99
C VAL A 295 -20.02 -0.05 -4.90
N TYR A 296 -21.25 0.44 -5.01
CA TYR A 296 -22.34 -0.23 -5.72
C TYR A 296 -22.89 0.65 -6.83
N ARG A 297 -23.39 0.02 -7.90
CA ARG A 297 -24.00 0.71 -9.04
C ARG A 297 -25.23 -0.04 -9.52
N LEU A 298 -26.23 0.69 -9.96
CA LEU A 298 -27.34 0.15 -10.76
C LEU A 298 -26.89 0.12 -12.23
N GLU A 299 -27.03 -1.03 -12.88
CA GLU A 299 -26.81 -1.20 -14.31
C GLU A 299 -28.10 -1.66 -14.98
N THR A 300 -28.36 -1.15 -16.18
CA THR A 300 -29.45 -1.61 -17.04
C THR A 300 -29.00 -1.60 -18.50
N ASP A 301 -29.46 -2.60 -19.27
CA ASP A 301 -29.30 -2.68 -20.71
C ASP A 301 -30.42 -1.96 -21.48
N ALA A 302 -31.45 -1.51 -20.77
CA ALA A 302 -32.55 -0.74 -21.32
C ALA A 302 -32.18 0.73 -21.55
N ALA A 303 -32.77 1.33 -22.57
CA ALA A 303 -32.71 2.77 -22.79
C ALA A 303 -33.39 3.51 -21.62
N VAL A 304 -32.73 4.54 -21.10
CA VAL A 304 -33.22 5.38 -20.01
C VAL A 304 -33.46 6.81 -20.53
N ASP A 305 -34.62 7.38 -20.24
CA ASP A 305 -34.96 8.76 -20.61
C ASP A 305 -35.79 9.46 -19.51
N ALA A 306 -35.93 10.77 -19.58
CA ALA A 306 -36.76 11.55 -18.68
C ALA A 306 -38.24 11.33 -18.99
N ASP A 307 -39.05 11.16 -17.95
CA ASP A 307 -40.50 11.02 -18.07
C ASP A 307 -41.16 12.40 -18.17
N GLY A 308 -41.72 12.68 -19.36
CA GLY A 308 -42.44 13.92 -19.65
C GLY A 308 -43.90 13.94 -19.16
N SER A 309 -44.42 12.83 -18.63
CA SER A 309 -45.82 12.78 -18.13
C SER A 309 -46.05 13.61 -16.87
N GLY A 310 -44.97 13.88 -16.12
CA GLY A 310 -44.94 14.78 -14.95
C GLY A 310 -44.10 16.03 -15.20
N SER A 311 -43.29 16.42 -14.21
CA SER A 311 -42.33 17.51 -14.37
C SER A 311 -41.06 16.99 -15.05
N LEU A 312 -40.90 17.29 -16.34
CA LEU A 312 -39.69 16.94 -17.11
C LEU A 312 -38.40 17.43 -16.43
N ALA A 313 -38.44 18.62 -15.83
CA ALA A 313 -37.31 19.17 -15.10
C ALA A 313 -36.98 18.35 -13.83
N ALA A 314 -38.00 17.89 -13.10
CA ALA A 314 -37.79 17.03 -11.93
C ALA A 314 -37.27 15.65 -12.33
N SER A 315 -37.81 15.05 -13.40
CA SER A 315 -37.35 13.76 -13.93
C SER A 315 -35.88 13.81 -14.36
N ARG A 316 -35.47 14.87 -15.07
CA ARG A 316 -34.07 15.10 -15.44
C ARG A 316 -33.16 15.25 -14.22
N ARG A 317 -33.62 15.95 -13.17
CA ARG A 317 -32.85 16.07 -11.92
C ARG A 317 -32.68 14.73 -11.22
N VAL A 318 -33.72 13.89 -11.20
CA VAL A 318 -33.63 12.52 -10.65
C VAL A 318 -32.65 11.66 -11.45
N LEU A 319 -32.68 11.71 -12.79
CA LEU A 319 -31.74 10.98 -13.64
C LEU A 319 -30.29 11.43 -13.45
N ALA A 320 -30.06 12.74 -13.39
CA ALA A 320 -28.75 13.32 -13.13
C ALA A 320 -28.26 12.94 -11.73
N ALA A 321 -29.11 13.10 -10.72
CA ALA A 321 -28.77 12.76 -9.33
C ALA A 321 -28.42 11.28 -9.15
N LEU A 322 -29.17 10.37 -9.78
CA LEU A 322 -28.86 8.94 -9.79
C LEU A 322 -27.62 8.61 -10.64
N GLY A 323 -27.28 9.46 -11.60
CA GLY A 323 -26.13 9.30 -12.50
C GLY A 323 -26.40 8.41 -13.71
N LEU A 324 -27.66 8.07 -14.02
CA LEU A 324 -28.02 7.39 -15.27
C LEU A 324 -27.82 8.32 -16.49
N THR A 325 -27.92 9.63 -16.25
CA THR A 325 -27.40 10.66 -17.13
C THR A 325 -26.28 11.42 -16.42
N ARG A 326 -25.27 11.86 -17.16
CA ARG A 326 -24.19 12.75 -16.71
C ARG A 326 -24.17 14.01 -17.55
N ASP A 327 -23.61 15.07 -17.00
CA ASP A 327 -23.34 16.28 -17.77
C ASP A 327 -22.34 16.02 -18.89
N GLY A 328 -22.59 16.65 -20.03
CA GLY A 328 -21.69 16.70 -21.16
C GLY A 328 -20.44 17.51 -20.81
N ARG A 329 -19.34 17.09 -21.44
CA ARG A 329 -18.01 17.67 -21.24
C ARG A 329 -17.38 18.10 -22.56
N ALA A 330 -18.21 18.46 -23.54
CA ALA A 330 -17.72 19.02 -24.79
C ALA A 330 -16.94 20.30 -24.49
N GLY A 331 -15.84 20.51 -25.20
CA GLY A 331 -15.09 21.76 -25.06
C GLY A 331 -15.94 22.98 -25.43
N VAL A 332 -15.46 24.15 -25.04
CA VAL A 332 -16.05 25.43 -25.45
C VAL A 332 -15.23 25.98 -26.61
N ALA A 333 -15.90 26.38 -27.68
CA ALA A 333 -15.30 27.10 -28.79
C ALA A 333 -15.11 28.58 -28.41
N GLN A 334 -14.00 29.16 -28.84
CA GLN A 334 -13.72 30.57 -28.58
C GLN A 334 -14.64 31.47 -29.39
N VAL A 335 -15.19 32.50 -28.75
CA VAL A 335 -15.89 33.58 -29.44
C VAL A 335 -15.19 34.89 -29.15
N VAL A 336 -14.75 35.59 -30.19
CA VAL A 336 -14.20 36.93 -30.12
C VAL A 336 -15.22 37.90 -30.69
N GLY A 337 -15.58 38.95 -29.95
CA GLY A 337 -16.57 39.91 -30.38
C GLY A 337 -16.12 41.35 -30.24
N SER A 338 -16.72 42.23 -31.03
CA SER A 338 -16.48 43.68 -30.92
C SER A 338 -16.95 44.17 -29.54
N THR A 339 -16.12 44.97 -28.86
CA THR A 339 -16.42 45.53 -27.54
C THR A 339 -17.55 46.56 -27.59
N ASN A 340 -17.72 47.24 -28.74
CA ASN A 340 -18.83 48.13 -28.99
C ASN A 340 -19.91 47.45 -29.85
N ALA A 341 -21.17 47.77 -29.55
CA ALA A 341 -22.28 47.53 -30.46
C ALA A 341 -22.26 48.57 -31.57
N PHE A 342 -22.38 48.13 -32.82
CA PHE A 342 -22.54 49.02 -33.96
C PHE A 342 -24.00 49.38 -34.16
N THR A 343 -24.25 50.62 -34.54
CA THR A 343 -25.59 51.15 -34.79
C THR A 343 -25.68 51.82 -36.15
N ALA A 344 -26.90 52.01 -36.66
CA ALA A 344 -27.20 52.87 -37.78
C ALA A 344 -28.51 53.60 -37.49
N GLY A 345 -28.51 54.93 -37.56
CA GLY A 345 -29.68 55.74 -37.23
C GLY A 345 -30.25 55.51 -35.83
N GLY A 346 -29.40 55.15 -34.85
CA GLY A 346 -29.80 54.85 -33.47
C GLY A 346 -30.29 53.41 -33.22
N SER A 347 -30.46 52.59 -34.26
CA SER A 347 -30.82 51.16 -34.14
C SER A 347 -29.59 50.26 -34.25
N ALA A 348 -29.65 49.03 -33.72
CA ALA A 348 -28.56 48.05 -33.87
C ALA A 348 -28.28 47.74 -35.35
N ALA A 349 -27.01 47.72 -35.74
CA ALA A 349 -26.61 47.40 -37.10
C ALA A 349 -26.90 45.92 -37.43
N ALA A 350 -27.46 45.67 -38.61
CA ALA A 350 -27.70 44.33 -39.13
C ALA A 350 -26.71 44.04 -40.28
N ALA A 351 -26.68 42.80 -40.76
CA ALA A 351 -25.76 42.42 -41.84
C ALA A 351 -25.95 43.30 -43.10
N GLY A 352 -27.18 43.71 -43.43
CA GLY A 352 -27.46 44.59 -44.57
C GLY A 352 -27.12 46.07 -44.36
N THR A 353 -26.67 46.50 -43.18
CA THR A 353 -26.36 47.91 -42.89
C THR A 353 -25.15 48.37 -43.70
N LEU A 354 -25.26 49.54 -44.35
CA LEU A 354 -24.14 50.17 -45.08
C LEU A 354 -22.99 50.51 -44.14
N LEU A 355 -21.75 50.24 -44.54
CA LEU A 355 -20.57 50.57 -43.74
C LEU A 355 -20.46 52.09 -43.48
N THR A 356 -20.83 52.93 -44.45
CA THR A 356 -20.84 54.40 -44.32
C THR A 356 -21.88 54.92 -43.32
N ALA A 357 -22.90 54.13 -43.00
CA ALA A 357 -23.94 54.47 -42.03
C ALA A 357 -23.63 53.96 -40.61
N LEU A 358 -22.52 53.24 -40.41
CA LEU A 358 -22.17 52.69 -39.11
C LEU A 358 -21.80 53.77 -38.10
N GLY A 359 -22.34 53.62 -36.90
CA GLY A 359 -21.99 54.34 -35.70
C GLY A 359 -21.57 53.40 -34.58
N ALA A 360 -20.88 53.95 -33.58
CA ALA A 360 -20.56 53.28 -32.33
C ALA A 360 -20.64 54.31 -31.19
N GLY A 361 -21.12 53.89 -30.00
CA GLY A 361 -21.23 54.79 -28.85
C GLY A 361 -22.18 55.99 -29.05
N GLY A 362 -23.16 55.87 -29.96
CA GLY A 362 -24.13 56.93 -30.25
C GLY A 362 -23.69 57.97 -31.29
N ALA A 363 -22.48 57.85 -31.84
CA ALA A 363 -21.97 58.72 -32.90
C ALA A 363 -21.65 57.93 -34.18
N GLY A 364 -21.78 58.56 -35.35
CA GLY A 364 -21.35 57.99 -36.63
C GLY A 364 -19.83 57.83 -36.68
N LEU A 365 -19.34 56.75 -37.29
CA LEU A 365 -17.90 56.48 -37.42
C LEU A 365 -17.22 57.34 -38.51
N GLY A 366 -18.02 58.04 -39.34
CA GLY A 366 -17.53 58.92 -40.40
C GLY A 366 -16.76 58.16 -41.48
N LEU A 367 -17.20 56.94 -41.80
CA LEU A 367 -16.65 56.13 -42.88
C LEU A 367 -17.19 56.61 -44.22
N ALA A 368 -16.33 56.68 -45.23
CA ALA A 368 -16.66 57.20 -46.56
C ALA A 368 -16.31 56.21 -47.67
N VAL A 369 -16.89 56.45 -48.85
CA VAL A 369 -16.51 55.74 -50.07
C VAL A 369 -15.04 55.99 -50.38
N GLY A 370 -14.29 54.92 -50.65
CA GLY A 370 -12.84 54.93 -50.89
C GLY A 370 -11.99 54.55 -49.68
N ASP A 371 -12.56 54.52 -48.47
CA ASP A 371 -11.85 54.06 -47.28
C ASP A 371 -11.54 52.54 -47.38
N VAL A 372 -10.46 52.07 -46.76
CA VAL A 372 -10.04 50.66 -46.80
C VAL A 372 -10.13 50.04 -45.41
N VAL A 373 -11.01 49.06 -45.25
CA VAL A 373 -11.14 48.24 -44.04
C VAL A 373 -10.11 47.11 -44.09
N SER A 374 -9.21 47.07 -43.12
CA SER A 374 -8.21 46.01 -42.92
C SER A 374 -8.59 45.15 -41.72
N VAL A 375 -8.75 43.85 -41.97
CA VAL A 375 -9.02 42.81 -40.97
C VAL A 375 -7.74 42.01 -40.76
N ASN A 376 -7.19 42.06 -39.55
CA ASN A 376 -5.97 41.34 -39.17
C ASN A 376 -6.23 40.47 -37.93
N GLY A 377 -5.62 39.30 -37.84
CA GLY A 377 -5.80 38.42 -36.68
C GLY A 377 -5.15 37.05 -36.83
N THR A 378 -5.61 36.11 -36.02
CA THR A 378 -5.16 34.70 -36.00
C THR A 378 -6.37 33.78 -35.93
N ARG A 379 -6.29 32.59 -36.56
CA ARG A 379 -7.27 31.50 -36.36
C ARG A 379 -7.01 30.78 -35.03
N GLY A 380 -7.87 29.84 -34.68
CA GLY A 380 -7.77 29.09 -33.42
C GLY A 380 -6.49 28.26 -33.26
N ASP A 381 -5.80 27.94 -34.36
CA ASP A 381 -4.50 27.25 -34.39
C ASP A 381 -3.28 28.19 -34.42
N GLY A 382 -3.50 29.51 -34.38
CA GLY A 382 -2.45 30.53 -34.41
C GLY A 382 -2.08 31.04 -35.80
N THR A 383 -2.64 30.46 -36.87
CA THR A 383 -2.33 30.90 -38.24
C THR A 383 -2.85 32.32 -38.50
N THR A 384 -1.99 33.21 -39.01
CA THR A 384 -2.34 34.62 -39.26
C THR A 384 -3.33 34.79 -40.41
N VAL A 385 -4.25 35.76 -40.27
CA VAL A 385 -5.22 36.18 -41.28
C VAL A 385 -5.11 37.69 -41.50
N THR A 386 -4.95 38.11 -42.76
CA THR A 386 -4.91 39.52 -43.17
C THR A 386 -5.73 39.72 -44.44
N ARG A 387 -6.86 40.41 -44.35
CA ARG A 387 -7.78 40.72 -45.45
C ARG A 387 -8.10 42.21 -45.51
N SER A 388 -8.46 42.71 -46.68
CA SER A 388 -8.84 44.11 -46.87
C SER A 388 -10.04 44.26 -47.80
N LEU A 389 -10.91 45.24 -47.51
CA LEU A 389 -12.09 45.60 -48.29
C LEU A 389 -12.13 47.12 -48.49
N THR A 390 -12.26 47.58 -49.73
CA THR A 390 -12.47 49.01 -50.02
C THR A 390 -13.96 49.34 -49.98
N ILE A 391 -14.34 50.40 -49.28
CA ILE A 391 -15.75 50.82 -49.10
C ILE A 391 -16.25 51.49 -50.39
N GLY A 392 -17.26 50.89 -51.02
CA GLY A 392 -18.06 51.47 -52.09
C GLY A 392 -19.40 52.02 -51.59
N ALA A 393 -20.16 52.67 -52.48
CA ALA A 393 -21.46 53.28 -52.13
C ALA A 393 -22.52 52.28 -51.62
N GLY A 394 -22.41 51.01 -52.03
CA GLY A 394 -23.30 49.92 -51.62
C GLY A 394 -22.68 48.92 -50.66
N THR A 395 -21.46 49.15 -50.14
CA THR A 395 -20.77 48.17 -49.30
C THR A 395 -21.42 48.10 -47.92
N THR A 396 -21.76 46.88 -47.51
CA THR A 396 -22.50 46.56 -46.29
C THR A 396 -21.65 45.82 -45.27
N LEU A 397 -22.18 45.67 -44.07
CA LEU A 397 -21.59 44.81 -43.04
C LEU A 397 -21.52 43.34 -43.50
N GLN A 398 -22.45 42.88 -44.35
CA GLN A 398 -22.44 41.54 -44.93
C GLN A 398 -21.21 41.33 -45.81
N ASP A 399 -20.77 42.34 -46.56
CA ASP A 399 -19.55 42.22 -47.39
C ASP A 399 -18.30 42.04 -46.51
N LEU A 400 -18.25 42.74 -45.37
CA LEU A 400 -17.19 42.55 -44.37
C LEU A 400 -17.25 41.15 -43.74
N LEU A 401 -18.44 40.65 -43.37
CA LEU A 401 -18.61 39.31 -42.84
C LEU A 401 -18.21 38.24 -43.87
N THR A 402 -18.54 38.43 -45.14
CA THR A 402 -18.13 37.53 -46.24
C THR A 402 -16.61 37.52 -46.40
N LEU A 403 -15.95 38.69 -46.37
CA LEU A 403 -14.50 38.80 -46.40
C LEU A 403 -13.84 38.04 -45.23
N MET A 404 -14.42 38.16 -44.03
CA MET A 404 -13.95 37.44 -42.84
C MET A 404 -14.18 35.93 -42.96
N ASN A 405 -15.31 35.49 -43.51
CA ASN A 405 -15.71 34.09 -43.66
C ASN A 405 -15.10 33.36 -44.85
N ASP A 406 -14.28 34.03 -45.66
CA ASP A 406 -13.68 33.44 -46.86
C ASP A 406 -12.94 32.13 -46.54
N ASN A 407 -13.31 31.06 -47.24
CA ASN A 407 -12.82 29.69 -46.99
C ASN A 407 -11.44 29.40 -47.57
N THR A 408 -10.87 30.35 -48.32
CA THR A 408 -9.58 30.20 -48.98
C THR A 408 -8.49 30.97 -48.25
N SER A 409 -8.81 32.16 -47.76
CA SER A 409 -7.84 33.13 -47.23
C SER A 409 -8.32 33.91 -46.01
N GLY A 410 -9.61 33.87 -45.69
CA GLY A 410 -10.21 34.45 -44.48
C GLY A 410 -10.12 33.53 -43.28
N PHE A 411 -10.88 33.84 -42.22
CA PHE A 411 -10.98 33.03 -41.02
C PHE A 411 -11.67 31.67 -41.28
N GLY A 412 -12.46 31.55 -42.35
CA GLY A 412 -13.12 30.31 -42.75
C GLY A 412 -12.19 29.26 -43.40
N ALA A 413 -10.91 29.58 -43.62
CA ALA A 413 -9.94 28.68 -44.26
C ALA A 413 -9.17 27.79 -43.27
N GLY A 414 -8.44 26.79 -43.80
CA GLY A 414 -7.50 25.96 -43.03
C GLY A 414 -8.14 24.78 -42.29
N THR A 415 -7.37 24.15 -41.38
CA THR A 415 -7.80 22.96 -40.61
C THR A 415 -8.66 23.29 -39.40
N ARG A 416 -8.68 24.56 -38.98
CA ARG A 416 -9.48 25.06 -37.85
C ARG A 416 -10.18 26.37 -38.25
N PRO A 417 -11.26 26.28 -39.05
CA PRO A 417 -11.97 27.46 -39.56
C PRO A 417 -12.75 28.17 -38.44
N ALA A 418 -13.01 29.46 -38.59
CA ALA A 418 -13.86 30.27 -37.72
C ALA A 418 -14.88 31.07 -38.54
N SER A 419 -16.03 31.38 -37.95
CA SER A 419 -17.16 32.05 -38.60
C SER A 419 -17.51 33.40 -37.96
N ALA A 420 -17.53 34.45 -38.78
CA ALA A 420 -17.95 35.80 -38.45
C ALA A 420 -19.47 35.97 -38.66
N SER A 421 -20.12 36.67 -37.73
CA SER A 421 -21.55 37.01 -37.75
C SER A 421 -21.80 38.36 -37.08
N VAL A 422 -23.00 38.91 -37.21
CA VAL A 422 -23.47 40.04 -36.41
C VAL A 422 -24.68 39.60 -35.58
N ASN A 423 -24.70 39.90 -34.29
CA ASN A 423 -25.83 39.54 -33.42
C ASN A 423 -26.95 40.60 -33.43
N GLY A 424 -28.08 40.30 -32.78
CA GLY A 424 -29.22 41.22 -32.69
C GLY A 424 -28.96 42.54 -31.95
N SER A 425 -27.82 42.67 -31.26
CA SER A 425 -27.38 43.93 -30.63
C SER A 425 -26.38 44.70 -31.50
N GLY A 426 -26.13 44.26 -32.74
CA GLY A 426 -25.20 44.92 -33.66
C GLY A 426 -23.73 44.71 -33.35
N ARG A 427 -23.36 43.67 -32.60
CA ARG A 427 -21.95 43.31 -32.37
C ARG A 427 -21.48 42.31 -33.42
N ILE A 428 -20.25 42.45 -33.88
CA ILE A 428 -19.60 41.45 -34.73
C ILE A 428 -19.03 40.36 -33.83
N LEU A 429 -19.32 39.09 -34.11
CA LEU A 429 -18.83 37.91 -33.40
C LEU A 429 -18.07 37.01 -34.37
N LEU A 430 -16.88 36.57 -34.00
CA LEU A 430 -16.07 35.58 -34.68
C LEU A 430 -15.96 34.33 -33.79
N THR A 431 -16.53 33.22 -34.23
CA THR A 431 -16.63 31.97 -33.47
C THR A 431 -15.71 30.92 -34.06
N ASP A 432 -14.85 30.32 -33.24
CA ASP A 432 -14.03 29.17 -33.63
C ASP A 432 -14.93 27.99 -34.02
N GLY A 433 -14.63 27.32 -35.13
CA GLY A 433 -15.36 26.12 -35.56
C GLY A 433 -15.01 24.89 -34.73
N THR A 434 -13.95 24.94 -33.91
CA THR A 434 -13.52 23.85 -33.05
C THR A 434 -13.44 24.26 -31.59
N ALA A 435 -14.09 23.49 -30.74
CA ALA A 435 -14.01 23.60 -29.29
C ALA A 435 -12.62 23.22 -28.75
N GLY A 436 -12.16 23.93 -27.72
CA GLY A 436 -10.83 23.74 -27.13
C GLY A 436 -10.02 25.03 -27.08
N ASP A 437 -8.82 24.93 -26.50
CA ASP A 437 -7.86 26.04 -26.41
C ASP A 437 -7.67 26.67 -27.80
N SER A 438 -7.78 28.00 -27.89
CA SER A 438 -7.87 28.71 -29.17
C SER A 438 -7.04 29.98 -29.13
N GLN A 439 -6.28 30.22 -30.20
CA GLN A 439 -5.55 31.48 -30.42
C GLN A 439 -6.33 32.46 -31.30
N LEU A 440 -7.65 32.29 -31.42
CA LEU A 440 -8.50 33.12 -32.26
C LEU A 440 -8.45 34.58 -31.80
N ALA A 441 -8.01 35.48 -32.67
CA ALA A 441 -8.00 36.91 -32.41
C ALA A 441 -8.31 37.68 -33.70
N VAL A 442 -8.88 38.87 -33.57
CA VAL A 442 -9.17 39.75 -34.70
C VAL A 442 -9.02 41.20 -34.29
N SER A 443 -8.61 42.02 -35.24
CA SER A 443 -8.55 43.48 -35.16
C SER A 443 -9.04 44.04 -36.48
N VAL A 444 -9.86 45.08 -36.43
CA VAL A 444 -10.42 45.71 -37.63
C VAL A 444 -10.13 47.21 -37.57
N THR A 445 -9.41 47.67 -38.58
CA THR A 445 -8.98 49.07 -38.72
C THR A 445 -9.41 49.59 -40.08
N VAL A 446 -9.65 50.88 -40.19
CA VAL A 446 -10.02 51.52 -41.45
C VAL A 446 -9.03 52.63 -41.74
N ALA A 447 -8.39 52.58 -42.91
CA ALA A 447 -7.59 53.68 -43.43
C ALA A 447 -8.48 54.59 -44.28
N ARG A 448 -8.51 55.89 -43.97
CA ARG A 448 -9.35 56.84 -44.71
C ARG A 448 -8.70 57.23 -46.03
N ALA A 449 -9.50 57.36 -47.08
CA ALA A 449 -9.03 57.85 -48.39
C ALA A 449 -8.46 59.27 -48.32
N ALA A 450 -9.02 60.11 -47.44
CA ALA A 450 -8.55 61.47 -47.17
C ALA A 450 -7.34 61.53 -46.21
N GLY A 451 -6.82 60.38 -45.75
CA GLY A 451 -5.75 60.28 -44.76
C GLY A 451 -6.24 60.08 -43.32
N GLY A 452 -5.45 59.37 -42.52
CA GLY A 452 -5.76 59.00 -41.13
C GLY A 452 -6.39 57.61 -40.98
N THR A 453 -6.61 57.17 -39.73
CA THR A 453 -7.15 55.84 -39.41
C THR A 453 -8.31 55.92 -38.42
N VAL A 454 -9.30 55.04 -38.60
CA VAL A 454 -10.39 54.80 -37.66
C VAL A 454 -10.30 53.37 -37.17
N SER A 455 -10.39 53.16 -35.87
CA SER A 455 -10.59 51.82 -35.32
C SER A 455 -12.08 51.51 -35.26
N LEU A 456 -12.49 50.31 -35.66
CA LEU A 456 -13.86 49.83 -35.42
C LEU A 456 -14.07 49.35 -33.97
N GLY A 457 -13.09 49.63 -33.09
CA GLY A 457 -13.09 49.26 -31.69
C GLY A 457 -12.20 48.06 -31.41
N SER A 458 -12.07 47.74 -30.13
CA SER A 458 -11.39 46.54 -29.68
C SER A 458 -12.27 45.31 -29.91
N PHE A 459 -11.60 44.18 -30.10
CA PHE A 459 -12.23 42.87 -30.09
C PHE A 459 -11.64 42.10 -28.91
N SER A 460 -12.50 41.44 -28.16
CA SER A 460 -12.12 40.65 -27.00
C SER A 460 -12.96 39.39 -26.96
N THR A 461 -12.56 38.42 -26.13
CA THR A 461 -13.39 37.25 -25.87
C THR A 461 -14.79 37.69 -25.42
N ALA A 462 -15.83 37.28 -26.15
CA ALA A 462 -17.20 37.67 -25.91
C ALA A 462 -17.88 36.68 -24.96
N ASN A 463 -18.74 37.19 -24.05
CA ASN A 463 -19.60 36.40 -23.16
C ASN A 463 -18.87 35.30 -22.35
N GLY A 464 -17.58 35.49 -22.02
CA GLY A 464 -16.80 34.48 -21.28
C GLY A 464 -16.55 33.17 -22.06
N ALA A 465 -16.82 33.14 -23.37
CA ALA A 465 -16.58 32.00 -24.24
C ALA A 465 -15.10 31.91 -24.64
N VAL A 466 -14.23 31.73 -23.65
CA VAL A 466 -12.82 31.42 -23.87
C VAL A 466 -12.72 29.97 -24.35
N GLY A 467 -12.00 29.76 -25.45
CA GLY A 467 -11.77 28.44 -26.01
C GLY A 467 -11.07 27.55 -25.00
N ARG A 468 -11.68 26.41 -24.63
CA ARG A 468 -11.10 25.48 -23.66
C ARG A 468 -11.64 24.08 -23.80
N LYS A 469 -10.85 23.08 -23.45
CA LYS A 469 -11.35 21.72 -23.21
C LYS A 469 -11.84 21.59 -21.76
N ILE A 470 -13.07 21.06 -21.60
CA ILE A 470 -13.58 20.63 -20.29
C ILE A 470 -12.91 19.31 -19.92
N GLU A 471 -13.02 18.28 -20.75
CA GLU A 471 -12.25 17.04 -20.60
C GLU A 471 -10.86 17.19 -21.22
N ILE A 472 -9.84 17.39 -20.38
CA ILE A 472 -8.45 17.60 -20.78
C ILE A 472 -7.80 16.26 -21.12
N VAL A 473 -8.05 15.25 -20.28
CA VAL A 473 -7.60 13.87 -20.45
C VAL A 473 -8.78 12.98 -20.12
N ASP A 474 -9.12 12.09 -21.04
CA ASP A 474 -10.16 11.10 -20.83
C ASP A 474 -9.65 9.97 -19.92
N GLY A 475 -10.51 9.51 -19.01
CA GLY A 475 -10.25 8.35 -18.17
C GLY A 475 -10.42 7.09 -19.00
N THR A 476 -9.36 6.31 -19.17
CA THR A 476 -9.40 5.09 -20.00
C THR A 476 -8.89 3.91 -19.19
N ASP A 477 -9.45 2.73 -19.42
CA ASP A 477 -8.95 1.48 -18.86
C ASP A 477 -7.73 0.98 -19.65
N ALA A 478 -6.86 0.24 -18.98
CA ALA A 478 -5.82 -0.54 -19.63
C ALA A 478 -6.46 -1.68 -20.40
N GLN A 479 -5.92 -1.93 -21.59
CA GLN A 479 -6.29 -3.05 -22.44
C GLN A 479 -5.04 -3.83 -22.80
N LEU A 480 -5.08 -5.14 -22.56
CA LEU A 480 -3.99 -6.05 -22.88
C LEU A 480 -4.55 -7.36 -23.41
N ARG A 481 -3.75 -8.13 -24.15
CA ARG A 481 -4.03 -9.53 -24.43
C ARG A 481 -3.02 -10.41 -23.74
N VAL A 482 -3.50 -11.51 -23.15
CA VAL A 482 -2.67 -12.58 -22.61
C VAL A 482 -3.13 -13.89 -23.26
N GLU A 483 -2.22 -14.59 -23.93
CA GLU A 483 -2.54 -15.81 -24.70
C GLU A 483 -3.72 -15.60 -25.68
N GLY A 484 -3.75 -14.43 -26.33
CA GLY A 484 -4.80 -14.04 -27.27
C GLY A 484 -6.14 -13.61 -26.64
N ARG A 485 -6.30 -13.70 -25.31
CA ARG A 485 -7.52 -13.22 -24.62
C ARG A 485 -7.37 -11.76 -24.22
N THR A 486 -8.30 -10.91 -24.66
CA THR A 486 -8.37 -9.51 -24.27
C THR A 486 -8.85 -9.36 -22.82
N LEU A 487 -8.11 -8.58 -22.04
CA LEU A 487 -8.42 -8.21 -20.68
C LEU A 487 -8.51 -6.68 -20.61
N THR A 488 -9.44 -6.19 -19.78
CA THR A 488 -9.60 -4.77 -19.47
C THR A 488 -9.41 -4.58 -17.98
N ARG A 489 -8.62 -3.59 -17.57
CA ARG A 489 -8.34 -3.28 -16.16
C ARG A 489 -8.32 -1.79 -15.93
N ALA A 490 -8.84 -1.35 -14.79
CA ALA A 490 -8.83 0.08 -14.43
C ALA A 490 -7.40 0.63 -14.20
N THR A 491 -6.43 -0.23 -13.90
CA THR A 491 -5.05 0.18 -13.58
C THR A 491 -4.03 -0.42 -14.54
N ASN A 492 -2.85 0.20 -14.59
CA ASN A 492 -1.69 -0.34 -15.29
C ASN A 492 -0.93 -1.41 -14.48
N SER A 493 -1.40 -1.79 -13.27
CA SER A 493 -0.83 -2.85 -12.45
C SER A 493 -1.81 -4.01 -12.39
N VAL A 494 -1.59 -5.01 -13.24
CA VAL A 494 -2.48 -6.15 -13.42
C VAL A 494 -1.93 -7.36 -12.66
N THR A 495 -2.64 -7.80 -11.63
CA THR A 495 -2.20 -8.88 -10.72
C THR A 495 -2.94 -10.20 -10.93
N ASP A 496 -3.92 -10.22 -11.83
CA ASP A 496 -4.89 -11.30 -12.00
C ASP A 496 -4.95 -11.82 -13.44
N ALA A 497 -4.00 -11.41 -14.29
CA ALA A 497 -3.92 -11.88 -15.67
C ALA A 497 -3.21 -13.23 -15.79
N ILE A 498 -2.19 -13.46 -14.96
CA ILE A 498 -1.41 -14.70 -14.87
C ILE A 498 -1.25 -15.01 -13.38
N ASP A 499 -1.57 -16.24 -12.96
CA ASP A 499 -1.53 -16.60 -11.54
C ASP A 499 -0.11 -16.45 -10.96
N GLY A 500 -0.03 -15.80 -9.81
CA GLY A 500 1.24 -15.47 -9.15
C GLY A 500 2.11 -14.45 -9.87
N VAL A 501 1.65 -13.77 -10.93
CA VAL A 501 2.45 -12.78 -11.68
C VAL A 501 1.76 -11.42 -11.70
N THR A 502 2.54 -10.37 -11.42
CA THR A 502 2.10 -8.98 -11.57
C THR A 502 2.70 -8.38 -12.85
N LEU A 503 1.85 -7.82 -13.69
CA LEU A 503 2.20 -7.10 -14.92
C LEU A 503 2.01 -5.59 -14.70
N ASN A 504 3.09 -4.83 -14.85
CA ASN A 504 3.07 -3.37 -14.84
C ASN A 504 3.17 -2.85 -16.28
N LEU A 505 2.09 -2.31 -16.81
CA LEU A 505 2.01 -1.83 -18.19
C LEU A 505 2.70 -0.47 -18.32
N LEU A 506 3.72 -0.38 -19.18
CA LEU A 506 4.59 0.79 -19.32
C LEU A 506 4.36 1.54 -20.63
N ALA A 507 3.93 0.81 -21.67
CA ALA A 507 3.72 1.33 -23.01
C ALA A 507 2.69 0.50 -23.76
N ALA A 508 1.84 1.15 -24.56
CA ALA A 508 0.97 0.47 -25.51
C ALA A 508 1.62 0.47 -26.90
N GLU A 509 1.63 -0.70 -27.54
CA GLU A 509 2.10 -0.90 -28.91
C GLU A 509 1.23 -2.00 -29.54
N ALA A 510 0.01 -1.63 -29.95
CA ALA A 510 -0.95 -2.57 -30.51
C ALA A 510 -0.37 -3.28 -31.76
N GLY A 511 -0.59 -4.59 -31.85
CA GLY A 511 -0.01 -5.47 -32.86
C GLY A 511 1.34 -6.09 -32.46
N THR A 512 1.93 -5.70 -31.32
CA THR A 512 3.23 -6.21 -30.87
C THR A 512 3.09 -7.07 -29.61
N THR A 513 3.45 -8.35 -29.75
CA THR A 513 3.47 -9.31 -28.64
C THR A 513 4.88 -9.42 -28.06
N VAL A 514 4.98 -9.36 -26.73
CA VAL A 514 6.20 -9.64 -25.97
C VAL A 514 6.03 -10.93 -25.15
N ALA A 515 7.12 -11.68 -25.01
CA ALA A 515 7.14 -12.86 -24.15
C ALA A 515 7.43 -12.44 -22.69
N VAL A 516 6.54 -12.84 -21.78
CA VAL A 516 6.75 -12.80 -20.34
C VAL A 516 7.17 -14.19 -19.89
N THR A 517 8.41 -14.34 -19.46
CA THR A 517 8.98 -15.63 -19.03
C THR A 517 9.08 -15.67 -17.52
N VAL A 518 8.47 -16.69 -16.92
CA VAL A 518 8.59 -17.03 -15.51
C VAL A 518 9.52 -18.23 -15.38
N ASP A 519 10.59 -18.07 -14.62
CA ASP A 519 11.57 -19.11 -14.34
C ASP A 519 11.76 -19.30 -12.85
N ARG A 520 12.31 -20.46 -12.46
CA ARG A 520 12.80 -20.64 -11.09
C ARG A 520 14.00 -19.72 -10.87
N ASP A 521 14.04 -19.04 -9.74
CA ASP A 521 15.17 -18.19 -9.36
C ASP A 521 16.27 -19.03 -8.71
N THR A 522 16.93 -19.86 -9.52
CA THR A 522 18.05 -20.72 -9.09
C THR A 522 19.23 -19.90 -8.58
N ASP A 523 19.45 -18.70 -9.11
CA ASP A 523 20.50 -17.78 -8.66
C ASP A 523 20.29 -17.35 -7.20
N ALA A 524 19.06 -16.99 -6.83
CA ALA A 524 18.73 -16.65 -5.45
C ALA A 524 18.90 -17.86 -4.51
N MET A 525 18.52 -19.06 -4.96
CA MET A 525 18.69 -20.30 -4.18
C MET A 525 20.18 -20.64 -3.97
N VAL A 526 21.01 -20.54 -5.02
CA VAL A 526 22.47 -20.74 -4.96
C VAL A 526 23.09 -19.75 -3.97
N LYS A 527 22.76 -18.45 -4.08
CA LYS A 527 23.25 -17.42 -3.14
C LYS A 527 22.87 -17.71 -1.69
N GLY A 528 21.65 -18.19 -1.47
CA GLY A 528 21.20 -18.63 -0.16
C GLY A 528 22.13 -19.69 0.44
N VAL A 529 22.40 -20.78 -0.32
CA VAL A 529 23.30 -21.85 0.12
C VAL A 529 24.74 -21.37 0.27
N GLN A 530 25.24 -20.50 -0.61
CA GLN A 530 26.57 -19.88 -0.47
C GLN A 530 26.68 -19.07 0.83
N GLY A 531 25.63 -18.36 1.24
CA GLY A 531 25.57 -17.65 2.52
C GLY A 531 25.77 -18.58 3.71
N LEU A 532 25.15 -19.76 3.68
CA LEU A 532 25.37 -20.80 4.69
C LEU A 532 26.81 -21.34 4.65
N VAL A 533 27.36 -21.63 3.47
CA VAL A 533 28.74 -22.09 3.31
C VAL A 533 29.72 -21.07 3.93
N GLY A 534 29.51 -19.78 3.67
CA GLY A 534 30.27 -18.70 4.26
C GLY A 534 30.17 -18.68 5.79
N ALA A 535 28.97 -18.76 6.34
CA ALA A 535 28.76 -18.77 7.79
C ALA A 535 29.43 -19.99 8.46
N TYR A 536 29.28 -21.18 7.89
CA TYR A 536 29.89 -22.41 8.39
C TYR A 536 31.43 -22.32 8.38
N ASN A 537 32.01 -21.86 7.27
CA ASN A 537 33.46 -21.72 7.14
C ASN A 537 34.03 -20.65 8.07
N ALA A 538 33.28 -19.57 8.34
CA ALA A 538 33.65 -18.56 9.32
C ALA A 538 33.69 -19.15 10.74
N MET A 539 32.68 -19.92 11.14
CA MET A 539 32.66 -20.63 12.43
C MET A 539 33.82 -21.61 12.54
N ARG A 540 34.06 -22.43 11.50
CA ARG A 540 35.19 -23.36 11.48
C ARG A 540 36.54 -22.65 11.62
N THR A 541 36.76 -21.58 10.88
CA THR A 541 37.98 -20.78 10.94
C THR A 541 38.19 -20.21 12.35
N TRP A 542 37.11 -19.72 12.96
CA TRP A 542 37.14 -19.26 14.33
C TRP A 542 37.53 -20.38 15.31
N VAL A 543 36.89 -21.55 15.22
CA VAL A 543 37.18 -22.71 16.10
C VAL A 543 38.62 -23.17 15.97
N THR A 544 39.10 -23.36 14.75
CA THR A 544 40.47 -23.83 14.48
C THR A 544 41.53 -22.84 14.98
N THR A 545 41.30 -21.54 14.82
CA THR A 545 42.22 -20.48 15.26
C THR A 545 42.25 -20.37 16.78
N ASN A 546 41.08 -20.34 17.43
CA ASN A 546 40.99 -20.07 18.87
C ASN A 546 41.27 -21.29 19.75
N THR A 547 41.27 -22.51 19.18
CA THR A 547 41.58 -23.76 19.90
C THR A 547 42.96 -24.34 19.58
N ALA A 548 43.74 -23.68 18.71
CA ALA A 548 45.10 -24.07 18.37
C ALA A 548 46.04 -24.09 19.58
N ALA A 549 47.21 -24.71 19.43
CA ALA A 549 48.23 -24.69 20.48
C ALA A 549 48.60 -23.25 20.87
N LYS A 550 48.62 -22.96 22.18
CA LYS A 550 48.88 -21.62 22.76
C LYS A 550 47.80 -20.55 22.48
N ALA A 551 46.68 -20.89 21.84
CA ALA A 551 45.54 -19.98 21.67
C ALA A 551 44.73 -19.83 22.97
N VAL A 552 43.83 -18.85 22.98
CA VAL A 552 43.01 -18.48 24.17
C VAL A 552 42.17 -19.66 24.69
N LEU A 553 41.65 -20.50 23.80
CA LEU A 553 40.86 -21.70 24.13
C LEU A 553 41.62 -22.99 23.78
N ALA A 554 42.95 -22.98 23.83
CA ALA A 554 43.77 -24.16 23.58
C ALA A 554 43.28 -25.36 24.41
N GLY A 555 43.10 -26.51 23.75
CA GLY A 555 42.67 -27.73 24.42
C GLY A 555 41.17 -27.81 24.77
N ASN A 556 40.37 -26.76 24.53
CA ASN A 556 38.93 -26.79 24.83
C ASN A 556 38.17 -27.81 23.97
N SER A 557 37.63 -28.87 24.58
CA SER A 557 36.96 -29.98 23.89
C SER A 557 35.52 -29.66 23.49
N VAL A 558 34.83 -28.75 24.18
CA VAL A 558 33.42 -28.41 23.93
C VAL A 558 33.28 -27.76 22.55
N VAL A 559 34.08 -26.74 22.26
CA VAL A 559 34.06 -26.03 20.97
C VAL A 559 34.47 -26.95 19.81
N ARG A 560 35.47 -27.82 20.01
CA ARG A 560 35.88 -28.81 18.99
C ARG A 560 34.82 -29.88 18.76
N SER A 561 34.21 -30.39 19.83
CA SER A 561 33.13 -31.38 19.75
C SER A 561 31.92 -30.80 19.04
N ALA A 562 31.55 -29.55 19.35
CA ALA A 562 30.47 -28.84 18.68
C ALA A 562 30.68 -28.79 17.15
N MET A 563 31.90 -28.44 16.72
CA MET A 563 32.25 -28.40 15.30
C MET A 563 32.23 -29.78 14.62
N GLY A 564 32.64 -30.82 15.36
CA GLY A 564 32.55 -32.22 14.91
C GLY A 564 31.09 -32.66 14.70
N THR A 565 30.21 -32.36 15.66
CA THR A 565 28.77 -32.66 15.56
C THR A 565 28.13 -31.92 14.39
N LEU A 566 28.50 -30.65 14.16
CA LEU A 566 27.99 -29.86 13.03
C LEU A 566 28.42 -30.45 11.68
N THR A 567 29.68 -30.85 11.58
CA THR A 567 30.23 -31.49 10.36
C THR A 567 29.57 -32.83 10.09
N ASN A 568 29.34 -33.65 11.13
CA ASN A 568 28.61 -34.90 11.00
C ASN A 568 27.15 -34.68 10.56
N ALA A 569 26.49 -33.62 11.04
CA ALA A 569 25.13 -33.29 10.64
C ALA A 569 25.00 -32.91 9.15
N LEU A 570 26.04 -32.30 8.55
CA LEU A 570 26.10 -31.99 7.12
C LEU A 570 26.21 -33.24 6.23
N ILE A 571 26.96 -34.25 6.69
CA ILE A 571 27.34 -35.41 5.87
C ILE A 571 26.28 -36.52 5.96
N GLN A 572 25.56 -36.61 7.08
CA GLN A 572 24.51 -37.58 7.26
C GLN A 572 23.29 -37.29 6.40
N SER A 573 22.83 -38.31 5.68
CA SER A 573 21.54 -38.29 4.98
C SER A 573 20.39 -37.98 5.95
N PRO A 574 19.53 -37.00 5.64
CA PRO A 574 18.36 -36.72 6.46
C PRO A 574 17.41 -37.91 6.52
N VAL A 575 16.86 -38.19 7.70
CA VAL A 575 15.82 -39.20 7.88
C VAL A 575 14.57 -38.75 7.12
N GLY A 576 14.02 -39.62 6.29
CA GLY A 576 12.86 -39.32 5.43
C GLY A 576 13.22 -38.78 4.04
N ALA A 577 14.49 -38.47 3.76
CA ALA A 577 14.92 -38.08 2.42
C ALA A 577 14.75 -39.26 1.44
N THR A 578 14.03 -39.00 0.35
CA THR A 578 13.73 -39.98 -0.71
C THR A 578 13.88 -39.32 -2.09
N GLY A 579 14.06 -40.14 -3.13
CA GLY A 579 14.27 -39.68 -4.50
C GLY A 579 15.75 -39.66 -4.91
N ARG A 580 16.09 -38.83 -5.90
CA ARG A 580 17.42 -38.81 -6.53
C ARG A 580 18.53 -38.26 -5.63
N TYR A 581 18.18 -37.32 -4.75
CA TYR A 581 19.13 -36.62 -3.89
C TYR A 581 18.86 -36.94 -2.42
N THR A 582 19.65 -37.83 -1.83
CA THR A 582 19.54 -38.27 -0.43
C THR A 582 20.72 -37.84 0.45
N SER A 583 21.73 -37.17 -0.12
CA SER A 583 22.88 -36.62 0.61
C SER A 583 23.29 -35.28 0.00
N ALA A 584 23.79 -34.36 0.84
CA ALA A 584 24.17 -33.01 0.44
C ALA A 584 25.28 -32.99 -0.63
N SER A 585 26.16 -33.99 -0.62
CA SER A 585 27.21 -34.12 -1.64
C SER A 585 26.67 -34.39 -3.04
N LEU A 586 25.52 -35.07 -3.17
CA LEU A 586 24.88 -35.36 -4.45
C LEU A 586 24.30 -34.12 -5.13
N VAL A 587 24.09 -33.05 -4.36
CA VAL A 587 23.63 -31.75 -4.87
C VAL A 587 24.77 -30.73 -4.92
N GLY A 588 26.03 -31.16 -4.80
CA GLY A 588 27.20 -30.30 -4.93
C GLY A 588 27.69 -29.65 -3.64
N LEU A 589 27.12 -29.95 -2.47
CA LEU A 589 27.63 -29.47 -1.19
C LEU A 589 28.73 -30.42 -0.67
N GLN A 590 29.99 -30.04 -0.85
CA GLN A 590 31.16 -30.87 -0.58
C GLN A 590 31.95 -30.37 0.63
N HIS A 591 32.68 -31.27 1.30
CA HIS A 591 33.64 -30.90 2.34
C HIS A 591 35.00 -31.54 2.09
N ASP A 592 36.08 -30.85 2.47
CA ASP A 592 37.43 -31.38 2.36
C ASP A 592 37.85 -32.19 3.62
N ARG A 593 39.07 -32.76 3.60
CA ARG A 593 39.63 -33.50 4.76
C ARG A 593 39.80 -32.65 6.01
N ASN A 594 39.84 -31.33 5.85
CA ASN A 594 39.92 -30.40 6.97
C ASN A 594 38.52 -30.03 7.48
N GLY A 595 37.45 -30.37 6.76
CA GLY A 595 36.07 -29.99 7.06
C GLY A 595 35.69 -28.60 6.54
N VAL A 596 36.42 -28.04 5.56
CA VAL A 596 36.01 -26.82 4.84
C VAL A 596 34.89 -27.19 3.89
N LEU A 597 33.78 -26.45 3.94
CA LEU A 597 32.60 -26.66 3.09
C LEU A 597 32.74 -25.85 1.79
N ALA A 598 32.34 -26.44 0.66
CA ALA A 598 32.32 -25.81 -0.65
C ALA A 598 31.01 -26.17 -1.37
N LEU A 599 30.50 -25.24 -2.19
CA LEU A 599 29.38 -25.48 -3.08
C LEU A 599 29.90 -25.55 -4.52
N ASP A 600 29.56 -26.62 -5.22
CA ASP A 600 29.61 -26.68 -6.67
C ASP A 600 28.32 -26.07 -7.24
N ASP A 601 28.39 -24.79 -7.61
CA ASP A 601 27.25 -24.02 -8.12
C ASP A 601 26.60 -24.66 -9.36
N ALA A 602 27.41 -25.29 -10.23
CA ALA A 602 26.93 -25.92 -11.46
C ALA A 602 26.19 -27.23 -11.14
N ALA A 603 26.74 -28.06 -10.26
CA ALA A 603 26.07 -29.27 -9.79
C ALA A 603 24.77 -28.93 -9.03
N PHE A 604 24.78 -27.89 -8.20
CA PHE A 604 23.61 -27.47 -7.44
C PHE A 604 22.51 -26.92 -8.35
N THR A 605 22.87 -26.07 -9.31
CA THR A 605 21.92 -25.57 -10.34
C THR A 605 21.33 -26.72 -11.16
N THR A 606 22.15 -27.72 -11.52
CA THR A 606 21.69 -28.93 -12.21
C THR A 606 20.70 -29.73 -11.34
N ALA A 607 20.96 -29.84 -10.05
CA ALA A 607 20.06 -30.52 -9.13
C ALA A 607 18.70 -29.81 -9.01
N LEU A 608 18.72 -28.48 -8.84
CA LEU A 608 17.53 -27.63 -8.75
C LEU A 608 16.64 -27.67 -10.00
N THR A 609 17.25 -27.84 -11.18
CA THR A 609 16.51 -27.93 -12.45
C THR A 609 15.99 -29.34 -12.73
N THR A 610 16.72 -30.37 -12.30
CA THR A 610 16.39 -31.77 -12.60
C THR A 610 15.31 -32.36 -11.67
N ASP A 611 15.43 -32.13 -10.36
CA ASP A 611 14.48 -32.64 -9.36
C ASP A 611 14.43 -31.68 -8.15
N PRO A 612 13.74 -30.54 -8.29
CA PRO A 612 13.66 -29.52 -7.25
C PRO A 612 13.01 -30.03 -5.96
N ASP A 613 12.06 -30.95 -6.06
CA ASP A 613 11.37 -31.51 -4.89
C ASP A 613 12.32 -32.38 -4.06
N ALA A 614 13.20 -33.17 -4.70
CA ALA A 614 14.23 -33.91 -3.98
C ALA A 614 15.27 -32.98 -3.33
N VAL A 615 15.68 -31.90 -3.99
CA VAL A 615 16.57 -30.89 -3.36
C VAL A 615 15.89 -30.26 -2.14
N ARG A 616 14.59 -29.91 -2.25
CA ARG A 616 13.81 -29.34 -1.16
C ARG A 616 13.68 -30.30 0.02
N ARG A 617 13.37 -31.59 -0.21
CA ARG A 617 13.35 -32.61 0.84
C ARG A 617 14.70 -32.78 1.52
N LEU A 618 15.78 -32.69 0.75
CA LEU A 618 17.14 -32.85 1.27
C LEU A 618 17.57 -31.68 2.14
N LEU A 619 17.30 -30.44 1.72
CA LEU A 619 17.83 -29.24 2.37
C LEU A 619 16.86 -28.62 3.38
N ALA A 620 15.58 -28.50 3.03
CA ALA A 620 14.56 -27.85 3.83
C ALA A 620 13.77 -28.84 4.70
N GLN A 621 12.98 -28.31 5.64
CA GLN A 621 11.95 -29.06 6.35
C GLN A 621 10.70 -29.14 5.48
N VAL A 622 10.18 -30.36 5.30
CA VAL A 622 9.03 -30.62 4.43
C VAL A 622 8.11 -31.63 5.09
N GLY A 623 6.81 -31.33 5.10
CA GLY A 623 5.76 -32.32 5.35
C GLY A 623 5.07 -32.69 4.05
N GLU A 624 5.06 -33.96 3.69
CA GLU A 624 4.40 -34.49 2.50
C GLU A 624 3.24 -35.39 2.93
N ALA A 625 2.02 -35.00 2.56
CA ALA A 625 0.83 -35.81 2.77
C ALA A 625 0.58 -36.72 1.57
N SER A 626 0.09 -37.93 1.81
CA SER A 626 -0.32 -38.85 0.74
C SER A 626 -1.72 -38.56 0.20
N ASP A 627 -2.47 -37.68 0.86
CA ASP A 627 -3.87 -37.39 0.55
C ASP A 627 -4.04 -35.91 0.18
N SER A 628 -4.77 -35.62 -0.89
CA SER A 628 -4.93 -34.26 -1.43
C SER A 628 -5.75 -33.33 -0.53
N GLU A 629 -6.57 -33.87 0.39
CA GLU A 629 -7.31 -33.06 1.37
C GLU A 629 -6.48 -32.71 2.60
N VAL A 630 -5.24 -33.20 2.69
CA VAL A 630 -4.32 -32.94 3.79
C VAL A 630 -3.16 -32.09 3.29
N THR A 631 -2.97 -30.92 3.90
CA THR A 631 -1.82 -30.05 3.62
C THR A 631 -1.00 -29.88 4.88
N TRP A 632 0.32 -30.01 4.76
CA TRP A 632 1.21 -29.69 5.88
C TRP A 632 1.18 -28.19 6.19
N VAL A 633 1.07 -27.85 7.47
CA VAL A 633 1.04 -26.45 7.95
C VAL A 633 2.36 -26.08 8.60
N GLY A 634 2.93 -26.97 9.41
CA GLY A 634 4.13 -26.66 10.18
C GLY A 634 4.63 -27.82 11.04
N SER A 635 5.75 -27.59 11.71
CA SER A 635 6.36 -28.52 12.66
C SER A 635 7.09 -27.73 13.74
N THR A 636 7.28 -28.32 14.91
CA THR A 636 8.10 -27.74 15.98
C THR A 636 9.46 -28.45 16.07
N SER A 637 10.31 -28.01 17.01
CA SER A 637 11.56 -28.70 17.34
C SER A 637 11.34 -30.10 17.94
N ALA A 638 10.17 -30.35 18.53
CA ALA A 638 9.80 -31.66 19.10
C ALA A 638 9.42 -32.68 18.02
N THR A 639 8.99 -32.22 16.84
CA THR A 639 8.62 -33.11 15.75
C THR A 639 9.84 -33.91 15.26
N VAL A 640 9.73 -35.24 15.33
CA VAL A 640 10.79 -36.17 14.94
C VAL A 640 10.64 -36.51 13.46
N ALA A 641 11.74 -36.49 12.71
CA ALA A 641 11.75 -36.97 11.32
C ALA A 641 11.70 -38.51 11.31
N SER A 642 10.87 -39.10 10.45
CA SER A 642 10.65 -40.54 10.40
C SER A 642 10.79 -41.10 8.98
N ALA A 643 11.45 -42.25 8.86
CA ALA A 643 11.52 -43.00 7.61
C ALA A 643 10.16 -43.61 7.24
N THR A 644 9.39 -44.04 8.25
CA THR A 644 8.01 -44.50 8.12
C THR A 644 7.06 -43.31 8.32
N PRO A 645 6.29 -42.90 7.30
CA PRO A 645 5.33 -41.79 7.43
C PRO A 645 4.33 -41.99 8.57
N TYR A 646 3.91 -40.91 9.21
CA TYR A 646 2.91 -40.95 10.28
C TYR A 646 1.53 -41.22 9.70
N ALA A 647 0.85 -42.27 10.15
CA ALA A 647 -0.53 -42.51 9.77
C ALA A 647 -1.45 -41.42 10.34
N VAL A 648 -2.38 -40.93 9.52
CA VAL A 648 -3.33 -39.89 9.91
C VAL A 648 -4.76 -40.40 9.71
N SER A 649 -5.55 -40.28 10.77
CA SER A 649 -6.98 -40.61 10.74
C SER A 649 -7.79 -39.46 11.29
N ILE A 650 -8.79 -39.01 10.54
CA ILE A 650 -9.73 -37.99 10.98
C ILE A 650 -10.96 -38.69 11.53
N THR A 651 -11.23 -38.49 12.82
CA THR A 651 -12.42 -39.01 13.51
C THR A 651 -13.58 -38.02 13.51
N GLN A 652 -13.30 -36.74 13.28
CA GLN A 652 -14.30 -35.68 13.12
C GLN A 652 -13.74 -34.57 12.22
N ALA A 653 -14.45 -34.23 11.14
CA ALA A 653 -14.11 -33.05 10.34
C ALA A 653 -14.51 -31.76 11.07
N ALA A 654 -13.79 -30.67 10.81
CA ALA A 654 -14.14 -29.38 11.39
C ALA A 654 -15.44 -28.86 10.78
N THR A 655 -16.34 -28.31 11.61
CA THR A 655 -17.63 -27.77 11.15
C THR A 655 -17.74 -26.29 11.53
N PRO A 656 -18.37 -25.45 10.68
CA PRO A 656 -18.69 -24.07 11.04
C PRO A 656 -19.78 -24.03 12.11
N ALA A 657 -19.72 -23.01 12.97
CA ALA A 657 -20.82 -22.69 13.88
C ALA A 657 -22.08 -22.40 13.08
N GLN A 658 -23.22 -22.93 13.52
CA GLN A 658 -24.47 -22.78 12.78
C GLN A 658 -25.68 -22.80 13.68
N ALA A 659 -26.58 -21.84 13.45
CA ALA A 659 -27.88 -21.77 14.09
C ALA A 659 -28.95 -21.61 12.99
N SER A 660 -30.00 -22.42 13.05
CA SER A 660 -31.15 -22.33 12.15
C SER A 660 -32.43 -22.08 12.95
N GLY A 661 -33.23 -21.12 12.48
CA GLY A 661 -34.48 -20.72 13.11
C GLY A 661 -35.65 -21.64 12.80
N ALA A 662 -36.84 -21.22 13.22
CA ALA A 662 -38.09 -21.86 12.83
C ALA A 662 -38.46 -21.50 11.38
N VAL A 663 -39.40 -22.25 10.80
CA VAL A 663 -39.99 -21.89 9.50
C VAL A 663 -40.70 -20.55 9.66
N TRP A 664 -40.32 -19.58 8.84
CA TRP A 664 -40.85 -18.23 8.89
C TRP A 664 -42.27 -18.16 8.35
N ALA A 665 -43.20 -17.66 9.16
CA ALA A 665 -44.56 -17.37 8.73
C ALA A 665 -44.73 -15.86 8.50
N SER A 666 -44.71 -15.08 9.58
CA SER A 666 -44.73 -13.61 9.56
C SER A 666 -44.23 -13.06 10.89
N TYR A 667 -43.64 -11.86 10.86
CA TYR A 667 -43.28 -11.13 12.09
C TYR A 667 -44.41 -10.18 12.46
N ALA A 668 -45.21 -10.54 13.47
CA ALA A 668 -46.39 -9.80 13.88
C ALA A 668 -46.33 -9.46 15.37
N THR A 669 -45.67 -8.34 15.72
CA THR A 669 -45.67 -7.79 17.08
C THR A 669 -46.37 -6.44 17.10
N ALA A 670 -47.20 -6.19 18.12
CA ALA A 670 -47.82 -4.89 18.36
C ALA A 670 -46.91 -4.08 19.29
N GLY A 671 -46.00 -3.26 18.75
CA GLY A 671 -45.08 -2.46 19.56
C GLY A 671 -43.81 -2.01 18.84
N ALA A 672 -42.84 -1.49 19.60
CA ALA A 672 -41.52 -1.13 19.08
C ALA A 672 -40.78 -2.39 18.53
N PRO A 673 -39.99 -2.27 17.44
CA PRO A 673 -39.22 -3.38 16.87
C PRO A 673 -38.28 -4.04 17.87
N ASP A 674 -38.11 -5.35 17.75
CA ASP A 674 -37.11 -6.08 18.53
C ASP A 674 -35.73 -5.92 17.90
N THR A 675 -34.67 -5.97 18.72
CA THR A 675 -33.29 -5.89 18.22
C THR A 675 -32.57 -7.22 18.44
N MET A 676 -32.10 -7.84 17.36
CA MET A 676 -31.19 -8.97 17.40
C MET A 676 -29.76 -8.44 17.31
N THR A 677 -28.91 -8.82 18.27
CA THR A 677 -27.48 -8.53 18.25
C THR A 677 -26.71 -9.83 18.07
N LEU A 678 -25.80 -9.84 17.11
CA LEU A 678 -24.83 -10.91 16.92
C LEU A 678 -23.44 -10.43 17.28
N THR A 679 -22.69 -11.26 17.98
CA THR A 679 -21.27 -11.05 18.23
C THR A 679 -20.51 -12.20 17.59
N ASP A 680 -19.59 -11.89 16.68
CA ASP A 680 -18.67 -12.85 16.08
C ASP A 680 -17.53 -13.13 17.06
N ALA A 681 -17.42 -14.37 17.55
CA ALA A 681 -16.42 -14.74 18.52
C ALA A 681 -14.99 -14.77 17.93
N PHE A 682 -14.86 -14.88 16.60
CA PHE A 682 -13.55 -14.89 15.94
C PHE A 682 -12.94 -13.49 15.88
N THR A 683 -13.74 -12.49 15.51
CA THR A 683 -13.28 -11.10 15.37
C THR A 683 -13.50 -10.26 16.61
N GLY A 684 -14.42 -10.67 17.49
CA GLY A 684 -14.89 -9.87 18.63
C GLY A 684 -15.87 -8.76 18.24
N ASN A 685 -16.21 -8.62 16.96
CA ASN A 685 -17.09 -7.57 16.47
C ASN A 685 -18.56 -7.94 16.69
N SER A 686 -19.37 -6.92 16.99
CA SER A 686 -20.80 -7.06 17.21
C SER A 686 -21.60 -6.21 16.24
N GLY A 687 -22.77 -6.69 15.87
CA GLY A 687 -23.70 -6.00 14.99
C GLY A 687 -25.14 -6.29 15.36
N SER A 688 -25.99 -5.26 15.28
CA SER A 688 -27.39 -5.37 15.65
C SER A 688 -28.29 -5.06 14.45
N VAL A 689 -29.40 -5.80 14.34
CA VAL A 689 -30.48 -5.55 13.39
C VAL A 689 -31.79 -5.42 14.15
N THR A 690 -32.63 -4.47 13.73
CA THR A 690 -34.01 -4.40 14.19
C THR A 690 -34.89 -5.32 13.35
N ILE A 691 -35.95 -5.85 13.94
CA ILE A 691 -36.94 -6.68 13.27
C ILE A 691 -38.31 -6.09 13.61
N ALA A 692 -38.99 -5.57 12.59
CA ALA A 692 -40.22 -4.81 12.69
C ALA A 692 -41.41 -5.59 12.12
N ASN A 693 -42.61 -5.18 12.53
CA ASN A 693 -43.86 -5.75 12.02
C ASN A 693 -43.94 -5.62 10.49
N GLY A 694 -44.22 -6.73 9.80
CA GLY A 694 -44.28 -6.80 8.34
C GLY A 694 -42.96 -7.06 7.62
N ASP A 695 -41.83 -7.20 8.34
CA ASP A 695 -40.56 -7.60 7.72
C ASP A 695 -40.65 -8.99 7.09
N SER A 696 -40.17 -9.11 5.85
CA SER A 696 -39.95 -10.42 5.22
C SER A 696 -38.66 -11.05 5.73
N LEU A 697 -38.57 -12.38 5.69
CA LEU A 697 -37.33 -13.10 6.03
C LEU A 697 -36.16 -12.64 5.15
N ASP A 698 -36.41 -12.37 3.87
CA ASP A 698 -35.40 -11.89 2.93
C ASP A 698 -34.84 -10.53 3.36
N THR A 699 -35.70 -9.62 3.85
CA THR A 699 -35.29 -8.31 4.40
C THR A 699 -34.44 -8.46 5.67
N VAL A 700 -34.75 -9.42 6.53
CA VAL A 700 -33.95 -9.70 7.75
C VAL A 700 -32.59 -10.29 7.39
N VAL A 701 -32.54 -11.27 6.47
CA VAL A 701 -31.29 -11.86 5.96
C VAL A 701 -30.38 -10.80 5.33
N ALA A 702 -30.95 -9.92 4.50
CA ALA A 702 -30.21 -8.86 3.85
C ALA A 702 -29.58 -7.88 4.86
N ARG A 703 -30.34 -7.45 5.87
CA ARG A 703 -29.83 -6.56 6.93
C ARG A 703 -28.72 -7.22 7.75
N LEU A 704 -28.89 -8.49 8.10
CA LEU A 704 -27.86 -9.25 8.83
C LEU A 704 -26.56 -9.31 8.05
N ASN A 705 -26.60 -9.68 6.76
CA ASN A 705 -25.40 -9.71 5.92
C ASN A 705 -24.78 -8.32 5.72
N ALA A 706 -25.58 -7.26 5.61
CA ALA A 706 -25.08 -5.90 5.52
C ALA A 706 -24.34 -5.48 6.81
N VAL A 707 -24.90 -5.84 7.97
CA VAL A 707 -24.25 -5.62 9.28
C VAL A 707 -22.97 -6.43 9.40
N PHE A 708 -22.96 -7.71 8.98
CA PHE A 708 -21.75 -8.53 9.00
C PHE A 708 -20.64 -7.94 8.15
N ALA A 709 -20.96 -7.50 6.93
CA ALA A 709 -19.98 -6.85 6.06
C ALA A 709 -19.45 -5.53 6.67
N THR A 710 -20.34 -4.69 7.20
CA THR A 710 -19.99 -3.39 7.79
C THR A 710 -19.10 -3.52 9.01
N GLN A 711 -19.44 -4.45 9.91
CA GLN A 711 -18.72 -4.73 11.14
C GLN A 711 -17.54 -5.70 10.93
N LYS A 712 -17.24 -6.08 9.67
CA LYS A 712 -16.19 -7.05 9.31
C LYS A 712 -16.30 -8.37 10.08
N MET A 713 -17.54 -8.81 10.33
CA MET A 713 -17.84 -10.08 10.98
C MET A 713 -17.73 -11.21 9.95
N ARG A 714 -17.25 -12.38 10.39
CA ARG A 714 -17.04 -13.56 9.53
C ARG A 714 -18.25 -14.49 9.55
N LEU A 715 -19.44 -13.93 9.40
CA LEU A 715 -20.72 -14.64 9.44
C LEU A 715 -21.50 -14.46 8.14
N ALA A 716 -22.37 -15.42 7.84
CA ALA A 716 -23.31 -15.34 6.73
C ALA A 716 -24.72 -15.74 7.20
N ALA A 717 -25.71 -14.93 6.84
CA ALA A 717 -27.13 -15.25 6.98
C ALA A 717 -27.70 -15.69 5.64
N VAL A 718 -28.51 -16.75 5.63
CA VAL A 718 -29.21 -17.23 4.43
C VAL A 718 -30.65 -17.61 4.78
N LYS A 719 -31.54 -17.48 3.80
CA LYS A 719 -32.88 -18.10 3.81
C LYS A 719 -32.76 -19.51 3.25
N THR A 720 -33.17 -20.51 4.03
CA THR A 720 -33.22 -21.90 3.56
C THR A 720 -34.43 -22.13 2.65
N LEU A 721 -34.44 -23.24 1.89
CA LEU A 721 -35.55 -23.58 0.99
C LEU A 721 -36.90 -23.74 1.70
N ASP A 722 -36.88 -24.16 2.96
CA ASP A 722 -38.05 -24.24 3.84
C ASP A 722 -38.32 -22.93 4.60
N SER A 723 -37.78 -21.81 4.12
CA SER A 723 -38.00 -20.47 4.66
C SER A 723 -37.58 -20.30 6.12
N ARG A 724 -36.41 -20.80 6.51
CA ARG A 724 -35.80 -20.52 7.83
C ARG A 724 -34.64 -19.54 7.69
N LEU A 725 -34.41 -18.72 8.71
CA LEU A 725 -33.16 -17.99 8.87
C LEU A 725 -32.06 -18.94 9.33
N ARG A 726 -30.97 -19.04 8.58
CA ARG A 726 -29.77 -19.78 8.98
C ARG A 726 -28.57 -18.86 9.03
N ILE A 727 -27.90 -18.83 10.17
CA ILE A 727 -26.65 -18.10 10.39
C ILE A 727 -25.52 -19.12 10.46
N THR A 728 -24.48 -18.93 9.65
CA THR A 728 -23.32 -19.81 9.58
C THR A 728 -22.05 -19.00 9.67
N ALA A 729 -21.10 -19.43 10.50
CA ALA A 729 -19.76 -18.86 10.51
C ALA A 729 -19.01 -19.24 9.23
N SER A 730 -18.18 -18.32 8.74
CA SER A 730 -17.40 -18.53 7.52
C SER A 730 -16.24 -19.51 7.73
N ASP A 731 -15.74 -19.62 8.96
CA ASP A 731 -14.65 -20.51 9.32
C ASP A 731 -15.14 -21.70 10.15
N PRO A 732 -14.64 -22.90 9.88
CA PRO A 732 -14.89 -24.06 10.73
C PRO A 732 -14.05 -24.01 12.02
N GLY A 733 -14.62 -24.52 13.13
CA GLY A 733 -13.94 -24.61 14.41
C GLY A 733 -14.72 -24.03 15.59
N SER A 734 -14.32 -24.41 16.80
CA SER A 734 -14.95 -23.96 18.04
C SER A 734 -14.67 -22.49 18.37
N ALA A 735 -13.54 -21.95 17.89
CA ALA A 735 -13.19 -20.54 18.06
C ALA A 735 -13.94 -19.61 17.09
N ALA A 736 -14.45 -20.15 15.97
CA ALA A 736 -15.22 -19.42 14.97
C ALA A 736 -16.73 -19.41 15.29
N GLY A 737 -17.06 -19.24 16.57
CA GLY A 737 -18.44 -19.18 17.06
C GLY A 737 -19.09 -17.82 16.89
N PHE A 738 -20.35 -17.73 17.29
CA PHE A 738 -21.05 -16.46 17.46
C PHE A 738 -22.07 -16.53 18.59
N THR A 739 -22.37 -15.37 19.18
CA THR A 739 -23.40 -15.22 20.21
C THR A 739 -24.59 -14.46 19.64
N ILE A 740 -25.79 -14.98 19.88
CA ILE A 740 -27.06 -14.30 19.58
C ILE A 740 -27.61 -13.73 20.89
N ALA A 741 -27.96 -12.44 20.87
CA ALA A 741 -28.67 -11.77 21.94
C ALA A 741 -29.88 -11.00 21.38
N TYR A 742 -30.90 -10.82 22.22
CA TYR A 742 -32.09 -10.05 21.86
C TYR A 742 -32.36 -8.97 22.90
N THR A 743 -32.78 -7.81 22.41
CA THR A 743 -33.35 -6.74 23.23
C THR A 743 -34.80 -6.57 22.79
N PRO A 744 -35.78 -7.03 23.61
CA PRO A 744 -37.18 -6.98 23.23
C PRO A 744 -37.71 -5.54 23.22
N GLY A 745 -38.61 -5.24 22.27
CA GLY A 745 -39.38 -4.02 22.22
C GLY A 745 -40.60 -4.06 23.16
N ALA A 746 -41.37 -2.95 23.20
CA ALA A 746 -42.52 -2.78 24.11
C ALA A 746 -43.74 -3.70 23.82
N GLY A 747 -43.64 -4.62 22.85
CA GLY A 747 -44.74 -5.46 22.36
C GLY A 747 -44.71 -6.93 22.79
N GLY A 748 -43.74 -7.36 23.61
CA GLY A 748 -43.56 -8.76 24.03
C GLY A 748 -42.33 -9.43 23.42
N ASP A 749 -41.93 -10.56 23.99
CA ASP A 749 -40.60 -11.17 23.80
C ASP A 749 -40.40 -11.75 22.38
N GLY A 750 -39.72 -10.99 21.50
CA GLY A 750 -39.37 -11.39 20.12
C GLY A 750 -38.48 -12.63 20.00
N THR A 751 -38.03 -13.20 21.13
CA THR A 751 -37.25 -14.45 21.20
C THR A 751 -37.99 -15.68 20.67
N ALA A 752 -39.34 -15.69 20.66
CA ALA A 752 -40.15 -16.85 20.29
C ALA A 752 -40.51 -16.97 18.79
N LEU A 753 -40.39 -15.91 17.98
CA LEU A 753 -40.93 -15.86 16.61
C LEU A 753 -39.91 -16.18 15.50
N LEU A 754 -38.61 -15.88 15.69
CA LEU A 754 -37.54 -16.24 14.75
C LEU A 754 -37.16 -17.73 14.84
N GLY A 755 -37.48 -18.36 15.98
CA GLY A 755 -37.06 -19.72 16.33
C GLY A 755 -35.54 -19.91 16.48
N LEU A 756 -34.77 -18.83 16.64
CA LEU A 756 -33.34 -18.85 16.97
C LEU A 756 -33.13 -18.49 18.44
N ALA A 757 -32.68 -19.45 19.24
CA ALA A 757 -32.43 -19.23 20.66
C ALA A 757 -31.29 -18.21 20.90
N ALA A 758 -31.44 -17.39 21.93
CA ALA A 758 -30.33 -16.59 22.46
C ALA A 758 -29.26 -17.51 23.05
N GLY A 759 -28.00 -17.13 22.89
CA GLY A 759 -26.87 -17.90 23.40
C GLY A 759 -25.73 -18.03 22.41
N SER A 760 -24.71 -18.78 22.81
CA SER A 760 -23.50 -18.98 22.01
C SER A 760 -23.60 -20.26 21.19
N THR A 761 -23.26 -20.15 19.91
CA THR A 761 -23.15 -21.24 18.97
C THR A 761 -21.68 -21.40 18.58
N ALA A 762 -21.15 -22.61 18.66
CA ALA A 762 -19.77 -22.91 18.28
C ALA A 762 -19.74 -24.01 17.22
N GLY A 763 -18.75 -23.94 16.33
CA GLY A 763 -18.43 -25.03 15.42
C GLY A 763 -17.64 -26.12 16.15
N LEU A 764 -17.29 -27.17 15.42
CA LEU A 764 -16.42 -28.22 15.94
C LEU A 764 -15.03 -28.11 15.29
N ASN A 765 -13.99 -28.32 16.09
CA ASN A 765 -12.64 -28.49 15.55
C ASN A 765 -12.51 -29.88 14.91
N VAL A 766 -11.53 -30.01 14.01
CA VAL A 766 -11.09 -31.31 13.53
C VAL A 766 -10.65 -32.17 14.72
N ALA A 767 -11.04 -33.43 14.76
CA ALA A 767 -10.51 -34.41 15.70
C ALA A 767 -9.96 -35.59 14.91
N GLY A 768 -8.88 -36.19 15.43
CA GLY A 768 -8.21 -37.28 14.75
C GLY A 768 -6.96 -37.72 15.47
N THR A 769 -6.28 -38.70 14.87
CA THR A 769 -5.00 -39.22 15.34
C THR A 769 -3.90 -38.93 14.32
N ILE A 770 -2.71 -38.66 14.83
CA ILE A 770 -1.46 -38.68 14.07
C ILE A 770 -0.57 -39.72 14.75
N ASN A 771 0.03 -40.61 13.97
CA ASN A 771 0.82 -41.73 14.49
C ASN A 771 0.03 -42.63 15.46
N GLY A 772 -1.29 -42.74 15.27
CA GLY A 772 -2.18 -43.50 16.16
C GLY A 772 -2.49 -42.82 17.50
N VAL A 773 -1.90 -41.66 17.81
CA VAL A 773 -2.14 -40.89 19.04
C VAL A 773 -3.08 -39.72 18.75
N ALA A 774 -4.06 -39.48 19.63
CA ALA A 774 -5.05 -38.42 19.46
C ALA A 774 -4.38 -37.02 19.49
N GLY A 775 -4.50 -36.28 18.39
CA GLY A 775 -3.94 -34.94 18.26
C GLY A 775 -4.84 -33.85 18.84
N THR A 776 -4.32 -32.63 18.93
CA THR A 776 -5.09 -31.44 19.30
C THR A 776 -5.60 -30.73 18.04
N GLY A 777 -6.92 -30.59 17.94
CA GLY A 777 -7.58 -29.88 16.85
C GLY A 777 -7.84 -28.41 17.14
N ASN A 778 -7.59 -27.56 16.16
CA ASN A 778 -7.97 -26.15 16.16
C ASN A 778 -8.47 -25.74 14.77
N GLY A 779 -9.77 -25.49 14.64
CA GLY A 779 -10.41 -25.33 13.33
C GLY A 779 -10.15 -26.56 12.46
N GLN A 780 -9.63 -26.35 11.26
CA GLN A 780 -9.21 -27.42 10.34
C GLN A 780 -7.81 -27.97 10.58
N VAL A 781 -7.06 -27.43 11.55
CA VAL A 781 -5.67 -27.84 11.81
C VAL A 781 -5.63 -28.88 12.92
N LEU A 782 -5.07 -30.05 12.62
CA LEU A 782 -4.77 -31.10 13.59
C LEU A 782 -3.27 -31.07 13.89
N THR A 783 -2.92 -31.01 15.18
CA THR A 783 -1.52 -31.00 15.64
C THR A 783 -1.22 -32.24 16.48
N GLY A 784 -0.07 -32.88 16.22
CA GLY A 784 0.35 -34.08 16.94
C GLY A 784 0.52 -33.84 18.45
N ALA A 785 0.24 -34.88 19.24
CA ALA A 785 0.18 -34.80 20.69
C ALA A 785 1.56 -34.63 21.34
N ALA A 786 1.60 -33.99 22.51
CA ALA A 786 2.80 -33.89 23.33
C ALA A 786 3.29 -35.29 23.77
N GLY A 787 4.61 -35.51 23.72
CA GLY A 787 5.25 -36.77 24.09
C GLY A 787 5.27 -37.85 23.00
N ASP A 788 4.59 -37.66 21.87
CA ASP A 788 4.66 -38.54 20.70
C ASP A 788 5.71 -38.06 19.68
N ALA A 789 6.20 -38.94 18.80
CA ALA A 789 7.14 -38.58 17.74
C ALA A 789 6.57 -37.53 16.75
N SER A 790 5.24 -37.46 16.62
CA SER A 790 4.54 -36.44 15.83
C SER A 790 4.29 -35.12 16.58
N GLU A 791 4.79 -34.95 17.81
CA GLU A 791 4.57 -33.74 18.61
C GLU A 791 4.85 -32.46 17.80
N GLY A 792 3.86 -31.56 17.77
CA GLY A 792 3.97 -30.29 17.07
C GLY A 792 3.93 -30.37 15.53
N LEU A 793 3.77 -31.55 14.94
CA LEU A 793 3.44 -31.68 13.52
C LEU A 793 2.01 -31.20 13.30
N SER A 794 1.85 -30.11 12.55
CA SER A 794 0.55 -29.54 12.24
C SER A 794 0.18 -29.77 10.77
N ILE A 795 -1.03 -30.27 10.57
CA ILE A 795 -1.62 -30.51 9.25
C ILE A 795 -2.99 -29.87 9.19
N ARG A 796 -3.39 -29.38 8.02
CA ARG A 796 -4.74 -28.90 7.75
C ARG A 796 -5.49 -29.94 6.95
N TYR A 797 -6.70 -30.26 7.39
CA TYR A 797 -7.62 -31.12 6.66
C TYR A 797 -8.76 -30.29 6.08
N SER A 798 -8.92 -30.32 4.75
CA SER A 798 -9.98 -29.59 4.04
C SER A 798 -11.22 -30.44 3.75
N GLY A 799 -11.18 -31.75 4.00
CA GLY A 799 -12.31 -32.64 3.78
C GLY A 799 -13.44 -32.44 4.80
N THR A 800 -14.62 -32.95 4.45
CA THR A 800 -15.87 -32.75 5.22
C THR A 800 -16.34 -33.98 6.00
N THR A 801 -15.69 -35.12 5.81
CA THR A 801 -16.07 -36.40 6.43
C THR A 801 -14.95 -36.98 7.28
N ALA A 802 -15.31 -37.74 8.33
CA ALA A 802 -14.36 -38.54 9.10
C ALA A 802 -13.90 -39.77 8.29
N ARG A 803 -12.59 -39.96 8.17
CA ARG A 803 -11.97 -41.09 7.47
C ARG A 803 -10.47 -41.19 7.79
N ALA A 804 -9.87 -42.34 7.47
CA ALA A 804 -8.42 -42.43 7.33
C ALA A 804 -7.97 -41.61 6.11
N VAL A 805 -7.02 -40.71 6.28
CA VAL A 805 -6.51 -39.78 5.25
C VAL A 805 -5.06 -40.09 4.88
N GLY A 806 -4.70 -41.37 4.96
CA GLY A 806 -3.38 -41.87 4.59
C GLY A 806 -2.30 -41.50 5.61
N THR A 807 -1.18 -40.96 5.12
CA THR A 807 0.02 -40.72 5.93
C THR A 807 0.65 -39.35 5.63
N VAL A 808 1.42 -38.85 6.59
CA VAL A 808 2.22 -37.63 6.46
C VAL A 808 3.67 -37.95 6.78
N ARG A 809 4.55 -37.75 5.79
CA ARG A 809 6.00 -37.88 5.96
C ARG A 809 6.58 -36.53 6.35
N PHE A 810 7.17 -36.46 7.53
CA PHE A 810 7.96 -35.31 7.94
C PHE A 810 9.45 -35.59 7.71
N THR A 811 10.08 -34.75 6.89
CA THR A 811 11.52 -34.77 6.64
C THR A 811 12.14 -33.50 7.22
N LEU A 812 13.13 -33.67 8.08
CA LEU A 812 13.96 -32.57 8.57
C LEU A 812 15.25 -32.54 7.75
N GLY A 813 15.27 -31.72 6.69
CA GLY A 813 16.42 -31.55 5.83
C GLY A 813 17.67 -31.03 6.54
N VAL A 814 18.78 -31.02 5.83
CA VAL A 814 20.12 -30.66 6.33
C VAL A 814 20.07 -29.29 7.02
N MET A 815 19.42 -28.27 6.44
CA MET A 815 19.40 -26.91 7.00
C MET A 815 18.61 -26.85 8.31
N GLY A 816 17.47 -27.55 8.37
CA GLY A 816 16.69 -27.68 9.60
C GLY A 816 17.47 -28.38 10.71
N ARG A 817 18.21 -29.45 10.38
CA ARG A 817 19.07 -30.16 11.34
C ARG A 817 20.21 -29.28 11.86
N LEU A 818 20.91 -28.58 10.96
CA LEU A 818 22.00 -27.67 11.34
C LEU A 818 21.50 -26.56 12.26
N GLY A 819 20.42 -25.88 11.87
CA GLY A 819 19.87 -24.79 12.67
C GLY A 819 19.42 -25.26 14.07
N ARG A 820 18.72 -26.41 14.16
CA ARG A 820 18.33 -26.99 15.46
C ARG A 820 19.53 -27.42 16.29
N LEU A 821 20.54 -28.01 15.66
CA LEU A 821 21.76 -28.43 16.35
C LEU A 821 22.53 -27.23 16.89
N VAL A 822 22.71 -26.17 16.10
CA VAL A 822 23.40 -24.96 16.55
C VAL A 822 22.60 -24.25 17.63
N ALA A 823 21.27 -24.19 17.52
CA ALA A 823 20.42 -23.71 18.60
C ALA A 823 20.61 -24.52 19.90
N SER A 824 20.72 -25.86 19.79
CA SER A 824 20.97 -26.73 20.95
C SER A 824 22.38 -26.58 21.56
N MET A 825 23.35 -26.06 20.80
CA MET A 825 24.67 -25.67 21.34
C MET A 825 24.58 -24.42 22.23
N GLY A 826 23.40 -23.80 22.30
CA GLY A 826 23.11 -22.72 23.20
C GLY A 826 23.62 -21.39 22.65
N THR A 827 22.92 -20.91 21.63
CA THR A 827 23.02 -19.54 21.10
C THR A 827 21.96 -18.60 21.67
N ASP A 828 21.17 -19.11 22.61
CA ASP A 828 20.04 -18.44 23.24
C ASP A 828 20.41 -18.10 24.69
N ALA A 829 19.67 -17.15 25.28
CA ALA A 829 19.89 -16.71 26.67
C ALA A 829 19.83 -17.90 27.64
N GLY A 830 20.85 -18.06 28.48
CA GLY A 830 21.00 -19.15 29.45
C GLY A 830 21.78 -20.37 28.94
N SER A 831 22.44 -20.26 27.79
CA SER A 831 23.22 -21.35 27.19
C SER A 831 24.46 -21.77 27.97
N THR A 832 25.01 -22.96 27.66
CA THR A 832 26.29 -23.41 28.22
C THR A 832 27.47 -22.55 27.79
N SER A 833 27.43 -21.92 26.61
CA SER A 833 28.47 -21.02 26.11
C SER A 833 28.43 -19.66 26.82
N GLU A 834 27.24 -19.10 26.99
CA GLU A 834 27.00 -17.88 27.78
C GLU A 834 27.32 -18.11 29.26
N ALA A 835 26.90 -19.24 29.84
CA ALA A 835 27.22 -19.60 31.21
C ALA A 835 28.74 -19.68 31.44
N GLN A 836 29.50 -20.19 30.47
CA GLN A 836 30.97 -20.19 30.54
C GLN A 836 31.55 -18.78 30.43
N ALA A 837 31.04 -17.95 29.52
CA ALA A 837 31.46 -16.55 29.40
C ALA A 837 31.16 -15.76 30.69
N LEU A 838 30.00 -15.97 31.30
CA LEU A 838 29.55 -15.31 32.53
C LEU A 838 30.35 -15.79 33.76
N ALA A 839 30.63 -17.09 33.84
CA ALA A 839 31.47 -17.66 34.88
C ALA A 839 32.90 -17.09 34.83
N LEU A 840 33.51 -17.03 33.64
CA LEU A 840 34.84 -16.44 33.44
C LEU A 840 34.86 -14.94 33.71
N THR A 841 33.81 -14.21 33.32
CA THR A 841 33.66 -12.78 33.65
C THR A 841 33.60 -12.59 35.17
N SER A 842 32.79 -13.39 35.87
CA SER A 842 32.68 -13.34 37.33
C SER A 842 33.98 -13.70 38.04
N GLN A 843 34.75 -14.65 37.52
CA GLN A 843 36.08 -15.00 38.03
C GLN A 843 37.07 -13.85 37.82
N ALA A 844 37.07 -13.21 36.66
CA ALA A 844 37.91 -12.05 36.39
C ALA A 844 37.57 -10.88 37.34
N ASP A 845 36.29 -10.60 37.58
CA ASP A 845 35.87 -9.54 38.50
C ASP A 845 36.28 -9.85 39.96
N ALA A 846 36.22 -11.11 40.37
CA ALA A 846 36.72 -11.52 41.69
C ALA A 846 38.25 -11.35 41.80
N LEU A 847 38.99 -11.65 40.73
CA LEU A 847 40.43 -11.41 40.66
C LEU A 847 40.77 -9.92 40.67
N ASP A 848 39.95 -9.05 40.06
CA ASP A 848 40.12 -7.60 40.13
C ASP A 848 39.94 -7.06 41.55
N ARG A 849 38.92 -7.53 42.27
CA ARG A 849 38.75 -7.16 43.69
C ARG A 849 39.96 -7.57 44.51
N ARG A 850 40.54 -8.75 44.23
CA ARG A 850 41.76 -9.23 44.88
C ARG A 850 42.99 -8.41 44.48
N VAL A 851 43.09 -7.99 43.22
CA VAL A 851 44.12 -7.05 42.75
C VAL A 851 44.04 -5.74 43.52
N THR A 852 42.85 -5.19 43.71
CA THR A 852 42.63 -3.96 44.50
C THR A 852 43.03 -4.14 45.97
N ASP A 853 42.67 -5.25 46.61
CA ASP A 853 43.08 -5.54 48.00
C ASP A 853 44.60 -5.72 48.13
N ILE A 854 45.24 -6.46 47.21
CA ILE A 854 46.69 -6.64 47.21
C ILE A 854 47.38 -5.28 47.00
N GLN A 855 46.88 -4.45 46.08
CA GLN A 855 47.42 -3.12 45.83
C GLN A 855 47.34 -2.24 47.07
N ALA A 856 46.18 -2.20 47.75
CA ALA A 856 46.00 -1.44 48.98
C ALA A 856 46.96 -1.91 50.09
N ARG A 857 47.19 -3.22 50.22
CA ARG A 857 48.16 -3.78 51.19
C ARG A 857 49.59 -3.44 50.83
N LEU A 858 49.96 -3.49 49.55
CA LEU A 858 51.28 -3.09 49.06
C LEU A 858 51.52 -1.60 49.32
N ASP A 859 50.52 -0.74 49.08
CA ASP A 859 50.64 0.70 49.34
C ASP A 859 50.75 1.01 50.83
N ALA A 860 49.97 0.33 51.69
CA ALA A 860 50.11 0.42 53.14
C ALA A 860 51.49 -0.06 53.62
N ARG A 861 52.02 -1.13 53.02
CA ARG A 861 53.37 -1.64 53.33
C ARG A 861 54.45 -0.65 52.91
N ARG A 862 54.34 -0.05 51.72
CA ARG A 862 55.22 1.03 51.25
C ARG A 862 55.22 2.20 52.23
N GLN A 863 54.05 2.67 52.67
CA GLN A 863 53.93 3.75 53.65
C GLN A 863 54.56 3.37 55.00
N ALA A 864 54.38 2.14 55.47
CA ALA A 864 54.99 1.66 56.72
C ALA A 864 56.51 1.61 56.62
N LEU A 865 57.05 1.07 55.52
CA LEU A 865 58.50 1.06 55.26
C LEU A 865 59.06 2.48 55.19
N VAL A 866 58.41 3.39 54.44
CA VAL A 866 58.78 4.80 54.37
C VAL A 866 58.82 5.42 55.77
N LYS A 867 57.78 5.24 56.60
CA LYS A 867 57.76 5.76 57.98
C LYS A 867 58.90 5.19 58.83
N GLN A 868 59.18 3.89 58.74
CA GLN A 868 60.25 3.24 59.47
C GLN A 868 61.63 3.79 59.07
N PHE A 869 61.89 3.94 57.77
CA PHE A 869 63.14 4.50 57.28
C PHE A 869 63.30 5.98 57.61
N THR A 870 62.25 6.79 57.52
CA THR A 870 62.28 8.21 57.96
C THR A 870 62.54 8.34 59.47
N ALA A 871 61.91 7.50 60.29
CA ALA A 871 62.17 7.47 61.74
C ALA A 871 63.62 7.06 62.05
N MET A 872 64.15 6.09 61.30
CA MET A 872 65.55 5.66 61.41
C MET A 872 66.50 6.79 61.00
N GLU A 873 66.25 7.50 59.90
CA GLU A 873 67.04 8.69 59.53
C GLU A 873 67.02 9.77 60.61
N THR A 874 65.85 10.02 61.21
CA THR A 874 65.72 11.00 62.29
C THR A 874 66.52 10.58 63.53
N ALA A 875 66.50 9.29 63.87
CA ALA A 875 67.30 8.75 64.96
C ALA A 875 68.81 8.82 64.68
N ILE A 876 69.25 8.49 63.46
CA ILE A 876 70.66 8.58 63.05
C ILE A 876 71.12 10.04 63.03
N ALA A 877 70.31 10.97 62.49
CA ALA A 877 70.62 12.40 62.50
C ALA A 877 70.75 12.94 63.94
N LYS A 878 69.86 12.51 64.84
CA LYS A 878 69.94 12.87 66.27
C LYS A 878 71.18 12.27 66.93
N ALA A 879 71.52 11.02 66.63
CA ALA A 879 72.73 10.37 67.16
C ALA A 879 74.00 11.05 66.64
N GLN A 880 74.05 11.45 65.37
CA GLN A 880 75.15 12.21 64.79
C GLN A 880 75.25 13.63 65.38
N SER A 881 74.13 14.30 65.61
CA SER A 881 74.10 15.61 66.29
C SER A 881 74.56 15.51 67.74
N ILE A 882 74.13 14.48 68.48
CA ILE A 882 74.64 14.19 69.83
C ILE A 882 76.14 13.90 69.76
N GLY A 883 76.58 13.08 68.80
CA GLY A 883 77.99 12.78 68.57
C GLY A 883 78.82 14.04 68.28
N SER A 884 78.35 14.94 67.42
CA SER A 884 79.02 16.22 67.14
C SER A 884 79.01 17.17 68.34
N THR A 885 77.95 17.13 69.15
CA THR A 885 77.85 17.93 70.40
C THR A 885 78.79 17.38 71.47
N LEU A 886 78.88 16.06 71.62
CA LEU A 886 79.87 15.42 72.50
C LEU A 886 81.29 15.71 72.03
N ALA A 887 81.54 15.64 70.72
CA ALA A 887 82.83 15.98 70.14
C ALA A 887 83.19 17.45 70.37
N SER A 888 82.25 18.39 70.21
CA SER A 888 82.49 19.81 70.49
C SER A 888 82.69 20.10 71.98
N GLN A 889 81.97 19.43 72.87
CA GLN A 889 82.18 19.49 74.33
C GLN A 889 83.53 18.88 74.74
N LEU A 890 83.94 17.75 74.15
CA LEU A 890 85.27 17.18 74.38
C LEU A 890 86.37 18.15 73.91
N THR A 891 86.16 18.79 72.77
CA THR A 891 87.09 19.79 72.22
C THR A 891 87.13 21.04 73.10
N SER A 892 85.99 21.49 73.67
CA SER A 892 85.99 22.63 74.61
C SER A 892 86.60 22.27 75.96
N LEU A 893 86.46 21.02 76.43
CA LEU A 893 87.13 20.51 77.63
C LEU A 893 88.65 20.40 77.42
N GLN A 894 89.10 19.99 76.23
CA GLN A 894 90.52 20.01 75.87
C GLN A 894 91.07 21.45 75.80
N ASN A 895 90.28 22.42 75.32
CA ASN A 895 90.69 23.82 75.24
C ASN A 895 90.62 24.59 76.57
N GLN A 896 89.93 24.07 77.60
CA GLN A 896 89.93 24.62 78.97
C GLN A 896 90.99 23.98 79.89
N ALA A 897 91.65 22.92 79.42
CA ALA A 897 92.71 22.22 80.14
C ALA A 897 94.14 22.64 79.70
N GLY A 898 94.25 23.64 78.83
CA GLY A 898 95.49 24.40 78.59
C GLY A 898 95.41 25.75 79.27
#